data_AF-A0A2N8T4B8-F1
#
_entry.id   AF-A0A2N8T4B8-F1
#
_cell.length_a   1.000
_cell.length_b   1.000
_cell.length_c   1.000
_cell.angle_alpha   90.00
_cell.angle_beta   90.00
_cell.angle_gamma   90.00
#
_symmetry.space_group_name_H-M   'P 1'
#
loop_
_entity.id
_entity.type
_entity.pdbx_description
1 polymer ?
#
loop_
_entity_poly.entity_id
_entity_poly.type
_entity_poly.pdbx_seq_one_letter_code
_entity_poly.pdbx_strand_id
1 'polypeptide(L)'
;MRRSWLLVVLLWAGTVCRADVLPLSILLDNSGAAAAVRAVDAELSALDALRQQREAEAGWQWFASAGSGRYRELVTDDLRDDYYGRDLALGLRHPLLGSLRRQLDALHSVDAERRQQEARRHLYRGEQRLALRSAYADWWRAQQEQRWCEGLAGGAEKARQRLAERLRGGWLLASEARLLDSRWQALQRRCADVPLLLDETRYSLQTLSGQSIEPGYRAQAETLAAAVQPLGAWLQALETHPRLQARREQLRLAERNRQSPWYAGVDSSFSVAQSYEDRNGGSKPGNGLVASISLSAPFDPLAYGQARGEEGEARHQAAQAQLDAEREQLVQGLAQALRTQRQAAEELPQARQQLEAAELAMREQRLRRDNQVDQAFLGTLSAELEHGYAGLRLIAAWHGLWLQEAALRLFVDDDGAHSSLLGPAQLDWQAQLPVERRLSAAAPDAWRQGVYVWDSRPLLDEQTRDRTLRALTAAGMQRIHLGLSAAQVAEPERLRGQLRVALAEAREHGLEVTLLLGDPQWLLPGPRQGLIDLLAELSTLPFAALHLDLEVEQLGWPVPQARLQDWMDTLAEVSRVSPWPLDVSSHPRWFAEPRPGEYCVPCHLQQRGVRQVSLMIYTRNPERSTELAEGIARRWPALRFRLAQSVEPQLAAEESWSGVARTQLQAQVERWRQRLQTASVGGVDWQDWSYYPH
;
A
#
# COMPACT_ATOMS: atom_id res chain seq x y z
N MET A 1 -63.07 22.41 -18.31
CA MET A 1 -62.17 21.46 -19.00
C MET A 1 -60.73 21.79 -18.62
N ARG A 2 -59.96 20.79 -18.14
CA ARG A 2 -58.49 20.75 -17.91
C ARG A 2 -57.94 21.82 -16.93
N ARG A 3 -57.58 21.57 -15.68
CA ARG A 3 -56.80 20.49 -15.02
C ARG A 3 -55.42 20.23 -15.64
N SER A 4 -54.42 20.37 -14.77
CA SER A 4 -53.06 19.81 -14.77
C SER A 4 -51.94 20.76 -15.16
N TRP A 5 -50.78 20.56 -14.51
CA TRP A 5 -49.46 21.21 -14.69
C TRP A 5 -49.11 22.40 -13.79
N LEU A 6 -49.12 22.19 -12.47
CA LEU A 6 -48.25 22.92 -11.53
C LEU A 6 -47.88 21.97 -10.37
N LEU A 7 -46.93 21.07 -10.59
CA LEU A 7 -46.35 20.19 -9.56
C LEU A 7 -45.06 19.52 -10.07
N VAL A 8 -44.01 20.30 -10.38
CA VAL A 8 -42.67 19.76 -10.72
C VAL A 8 -41.51 20.64 -10.22
N VAL A 9 -41.54 21.17 -8.99
CA VAL A 9 -40.36 21.93 -8.45
C VAL A 9 -39.87 21.44 -7.07
N LEU A 10 -40.40 20.36 -6.51
CA LEU A 10 -39.93 19.82 -5.21
C LEU A 10 -39.41 18.38 -5.31
N LEU A 11 -38.45 18.19 -6.23
CA LEU A 11 -37.56 17.02 -6.23
C LEU A 11 -36.12 17.52 -6.42
N TRP A 12 -35.63 18.30 -5.44
CA TRP A 12 -34.19 18.32 -5.18
C TRP A 12 -33.85 16.95 -4.61
N ALA A 13 -33.46 16.07 -5.52
CA ALA A 13 -32.85 14.80 -5.21
C ALA A 13 -31.67 15.06 -4.29
N GLY A 14 -31.76 14.56 -3.05
CA GLY A 14 -30.58 14.24 -2.27
C GLY A 14 -29.80 13.19 -3.05
N THR A 15 -28.90 13.63 -3.92
CA THR A 15 -27.81 12.79 -4.38
C THR A 15 -27.05 12.39 -3.12
N VAL A 16 -27.26 11.14 -2.69
CA VAL A 16 -26.33 10.46 -1.80
C VAL A 16 -25.00 10.48 -2.54
N CYS A 17 -24.16 11.47 -2.26
CA CYS A 17 -22.78 11.49 -2.71
C CYS A 17 -22.17 10.18 -2.23
N ARG A 18 -21.99 9.24 -3.15
CA ARG A 18 -21.03 8.16 -2.94
C ARG A 18 -19.70 8.87 -2.76
N ALA A 19 -19.20 8.81 -1.52
CA ALA A 19 -17.89 9.33 -1.21
C ALA A 19 -16.86 8.53 -2.00
N ASP A 20 -16.17 9.19 -2.92
CA ASP A 20 -15.14 8.56 -3.75
C ASP A 20 -13.97 8.15 -2.86
N VAL A 21 -13.44 6.94 -3.08
CA VAL A 21 -12.29 6.43 -2.33
C VAL A 21 -11.03 6.89 -3.05
N LEU A 22 -10.15 7.58 -2.33
CA LEU A 22 -8.87 8.04 -2.86
C LEU A 22 -7.75 7.14 -2.31
N PRO A 23 -7.28 6.10 -3.02
CA PRO A 23 -6.19 5.25 -2.57
C PRO A 23 -4.85 6.00 -2.56
N LEU A 24 -3.97 5.62 -1.62
CA LEU A 24 -2.64 6.22 -1.46
C LEU A 24 -1.76 6.10 -2.72
N SER A 25 -1.91 5.02 -3.50
CA SER A 25 -1.14 4.82 -4.75
C SER A 25 -1.25 6.00 -5.71
N ILE A 26 -2.45 6.59 -5.87
CA ILE A 26 -2.69 7.74 -6.75
C ILE A 26 -1.89 8.98 -6.30
N LEU A 27 -1.71 9.16 -4.99
CA LEU A 27 -0.91 10.27 -4.45
C LEU A 27 0.59 10.01 -4.60
N LEU A 28 1.02 8.75 -4.48
CA LEU A 28 2.42 8.36 -4.62
C LEU A 28 2.93 8.44 -6.06
N ASP A 29 2.09 8.20 -7.07
CA ASP A 29 2.48 8.26 -8.49
C ASP A 29 2.93 9.67 -8.91
N ASN A 30 2.39 10.71 -8.29
CA ASN A 30 2.74 12.10 -8.55
C ASN A 30 3.91 12.63 -7.68
N SER A 31 4.52 11.79 -6.84
CA SER A 31 5.62 12.20 -5.94
C SER A 31 6.88 12.72 -6.66
N GLY A 32 7.04 12.39 -7.95
CA GLY A 32 8.16 12.87 -8.78
C GLY A 32 8.14 14.36 -9.10
N ALA A 33 7.01 15.06 -8.92
CA ALA A 33 6.86 16.48 -9.23
C ALA A 33 7.11 17.42 -8.03
N ALA A 34 7.51 16.87 -6.87
CA ALA A 34 7.73 17.66 -5.65
C ALA A 34 8.80 18.75 -5.83
N ALA A 35 8.63 19.88 -5.15
CA ALA A 35 9.52 21.04 -5.28
C ALA A 35 10.99 20.72 -4.96
N ALA A 36 11.24 19.90 -3.93
CA ALA A 36 12.59 19.46 -3.56
C ALA A 36 13.24 18.60 -4.66
N VAL A 37 12.49 17.70 -5.30
CA VAL A 37 12.97 16.88 -6.41
C VAL A 37 13.30 17.76 -7.63
N ARG A 38 12.44 18.74 -7.94
CA ARG A 38 12.69 19.71 -9.01
C ARG A 38 13.93 20.56 -8.79
N ALA A 39 14.21 20.95 -7.54
CA ALA A 39 15.44 21.68 -7.21
C ALA A 39 16.69 20.84 -7.53
N VAL A 40 16.69 19.55 -7.18
CA VAL A 40 17.79 18.63 -7.51
C VAL A 40 17.88 18.38 -9.02
N ASP A 41 16.76 18.24 -9.73
CA ASP A 41 16.76 18.10 -11.20
C ASP A 41 17.36 19.34 -11.90
N ALA A 42 17.14 20.55 -11.34
CA ALA A 42 17.77 21.77 -11.81
C ALA A 42 19.29 21.81 -11.53
N GLU A 43 19.73 21.35 -10.35
CA GLU A 43 21.16 21.20 -10.03
C GLU A 43 21.85 20.19 -10.95
N LEU A 44 21.21 19.06 -11.25
CA LEU A 44 21.72 18.07 -12.20
C LEU A 44 21.89 18.67 -13.61
N SER A 45 20.92 19.49 -14.04
CA SER A 45 21.02 20.21 -15.32
C SER A 45 22.20 21.20 -15.35
N ALA A 46 22.47 21.88 -14.22
CA ALA A 46 23.63 22.76 -14.08
C ALA A 46 24.95 21.98 -14.12
N LEU A 47 25.00 20.79 -13.50
CA LEU A 47 26.17 19.90 -13.55
C LEU A 47 26.44 19.35 -14.95
N ASP A 48 25.39 19.03 -15.73
CA ASP A 48 25.57 18.61 -17.13
C ASP A 48 26.17 19.75 -17.98
N ALA A 49 25.73 21.00 -17.77
CA ALA A 49 26.32 22.17 -18.42
C ALA A 49 27.77 22.41 -17.97
N LEU A 50 28.05 22.26 -16.67
CA LEU A 50 29.40 22.38 -16.12
C LEU A 50 30.33 21.30 -16.69
N ARG A 51 29.84 20.07 -16.87
CA ARG A 51 30.60 18.99 -17.51
C ARG A 51 31.00 19.38 -18.94
N GLN A 52 30.06 19.87 -19.75
CA GLN A 52 30.36 20.33 -21.11
C GLN A 52 31.40 21.45 -21.13
N GLN A 53 31.32 22.38 -20.17
CA GLN A 53 32.34 23.43 -20.01
C GLN A 53 33.73 22.83 -19.74
N ARG A 54 33.84 21.87 -18.81
CA ARG A 54 35.12 21.23 -18.47
C ARG A 54 35.66 20.37 -19.61
N GLU A 55 34.80 19.74 -20.41
CA GLU A 55 35.20 18.96 -21.59
C GLU A 55 35.83 19.89 -22.64
N ALA A 56 35.27 21.09 -22.83
CA ALA A 56 35.84 22.11 -23.71
C ALA A 56 37.17 22.66 -23.15
N GLU A 57 37.30 22.84 -21.83
CA GLU A 57 38.54 23.32 -21.20
C GLU A 57 39.69 22.30 -21.29
N ALA A 58 39.39 21.00 -21.33
CA ALA A 58 40.38 19.93 -21.52
C ALA A 58 40.90 19.81 -22.97
N GLY A 59 40.19 20.39 -23.94
CA GLY A 59 40.52 20.32 -25.36
C GLY A 59 41.36 21.49 -25.89
N TRP A 60 41.30 21.68 -27.21
CA TRP A 60 41.91 22.83 -27.88
C TRP A 60 41.16 24.12 -27.55
N GLN A 61 41.90 25.14 -27.14
CA GLN A 61 41.38 26.45 -26.80
C GLN A 61 41.97 27.48 -27.75
N TRP A 62 41.17 28.42 -28.24
CA TRP A 62 41.71 29.59 -28.91
C TRP A 62 42.08 30.67 -27.89
N PHE A 63 43.08 31.48 -28.20
CA PHE A 63 43.42 32.66 -27.42
C PHE A 63 43.80 33.82 -28.34
N ALA A 64 43.55 35.03 -27.88
CA ALA A 64 43.98 36.25 -28.54
C ALA A 64 44.66 37.16 -27.52
N SER A 65 45.79 37.76 -27.89
CA SER A 65 46.45 38.80 -27.11
C SER A 65 46.65 40.04 -27.96
N ALA A 66 46.51 41.20 -27.33
CA ALA A 66 46.79 42.49 -27.94
C ALA A 66 47.60 43.32 -26.96
N GLY A 67 48.79 43.75 -27.38
CA GLY A 67 49.66 44.62 -26.60
C GLY A 67 49.92 45.93 -27.34
N SER A 68 50.16 46.99 -26.57
CA SER A 68 50.75 48.22 -27.10
C SER A 68 51.63 48.85 -26.05
N GLY A 69 52.81 49.27 -26.47
CA GLY A 69 53.83 49.76 -25.56
C GLY A 69 54.82 50.68 -26.25
N ARG A 70 55.64 51.35 -25.42
CA ARG A 70 56.82 52.07 -25.88
C ARG A 70 58.04 51.25 -25.54
N TYR A 71 58.77 50.84 -26.56
CA TYR A 71 59.93 49.97 -26.46
C TYR A 71 61.20 50.81 -26.68
N ARG A 72 62.28 50.38 -26.03
CA ARG A 72 63.59 51.02 -26.05
C ARG A 72 64.62 49.90 -26.19
N GLU A 73 64.88 49.49 -27.43
CA GLU A 73 65.69 48.31 -27.75
C GLU A 73 67.08 48.72 -28.25
N LEU A 74 68.13 48.04 -27.78
CA LEU A 74 69.46 48.15 -28.37
C LEU A 74 69.52 47.23 -29.59
N VAL A 75 69.71 47.83 -30.78
CA VAL A 75 69.82 47.12 -32.06
C VAL A 75 71.26 46.68 -32.30
N THR A 76 72.21 47.50 -31.88
CA THR A 76 73.65 47.17 -31.76
C THR A 76 74.19 47.74 -30.46
N ASP A 77 75.45 47.46 -30.12
CA ASP A 77 76.08 47.94 -28.88
C ASP A 77 76.02 49.48 -28.72
N ASP A 78 75.92 50.24 -29.83
CA ASP A 78 75.88 51.70 -29.84
C ASP A 78 74.61 52.31 -30.46
N LEU A 79 73.70 51.49 -31.03
CA LEU A 79 72.49 51.96 -31.71
C LEU A 79 71.24 51.53 -30.95
N ARG A 80 70.45 52.51 -30.52
CA ARG A 80 69.19 52.31 -29.82
C ARG A 80 68.01 52.71 -30.71
N ASP A 81 67.01 51.84 -30.76
CA ASP A 81 65.74 52.06 -31.43
C ASP A 81 64.62 52.27 -30.39
N ASP A 82 63.97 53.44 -30.49
CA ASP A 82 62.88 53.88 -29.62
C ASP A 82 61.60 53.94 -30.44
N TYR A 83 60.74 52.92 -30.29
CA TYR A 83 59.52 52.80 -31.06
C TYR A 83 58.28 52.58 -30.18
N TYR A 84 57.13 52.99 -30.71
CA TYR A 84 55.81 52.58 -30.25
C TYR A 84 55.41 51.35 -31.05
N GLY A 85 55.16 50.26 -30.34
CA GLY A 85 54.75 48.98 -30.90
C GLY A 85 53.30 48.66 -30.57
N ARG A 86 52.65 47.94 -31.49
CA ARG A 86 51.39 47.24 -31.28
C ARG A 86 51.59 45.80 -31.70
N ASP A 87 51.23 44.86 -30.84
CA ASP A 87 51.27 43.44 -31.15
C ASP A 87 49.87 42.85 -31.05
N LEU A 88 49.57 41.93 -31.97
CA LEU A 88 48.38 41.11 -31.97
C LEU A 88 48.83 39.67 -32.16
N ALA A 89 48.36 38.76 -31.31
CA ALA A 89 48.54 37.33 -31.52
C ALA A 89 47.20 36.62 -31.44
N LEU A 90 46.96 35.70 -32.38
CA LEU A 90 45.83 34.80 -32.38
C LEU A 90 46.36 33.38 -32.51
N GLY A 91 45.93 32.47 -31.63
CA GLY A 91 46.45 31.12 -31.63
C GLY A 91 45.53 30.09 -31.02
N LEU A 92 45.96 28.85 -31.13
CA LEU A 92 45.38 27.69 -30.46
C LEU A 92 46.35 27.20 -29.39
N ARG A 93 45.82 26.75 -28.26
CA ARG A 93 46.58 26.12 -27.18
C ARG A 93 45.91 24.83 -26.74
N HIS A 94 46.71 23.86 -26.33
CA HIS A 94 46.27 22.60 -25.76
C HIS A 94 47.03 22.33 -24.47
N PRO A 95 46.35 22.05 -23.34
CA PRO A 95 47.02 21.71 -22.09
C PRO A 95 47.74 20.36 -22.20
N LEU A 96 48.88 20.21 -21.54
CA LEU A 96 49.67 18.98 -21.50
C LEU A 96 49.98 18.59 -20.04
N LEU A 97 50.52 17.39 -19.82
CA LEU A 97 51.01 16.88 -18.53
C LEU A 97 50.07 17.20 -17.34
N GLY A 98 50.55 17.95 -16.33
CA GLY A 98 49.81 18.30 -15.13
C GLY A 98 48.65 19.27 -15.38
N SER A 99 48.77 20.15 -16.38
CA SER A 99 47.65 21.02 -16.77
C SER A 99 46.50 20.22 -17.39
N LEU A 100 46.79 19.25 -18.27
CA LEU A 100 45.76 18.36 -18.82
C LEU A 100 45.15 17.48 -17.73
N ARG A 101 45.99 16.93 -16.84
CA ARG A 101 45.52 16.12 -15.71
C ARG A 101 44.58 16.90 -14.80
N ARG A 102 44.88 18.17 -14.47
CA ARG A 102 43.99 19.03 -13.67
C ARG A 102 42.62 19.22 -14.33
N GLN A 103 42.57 19.39 -15.66
CA GLN A 103 41.31 19.50 -16.40
C GLN A 103 40.52 18.18 -16.37
N LEU A 104 41.19 17.04 -16.54
CA LEU A 104 40.57 15.71 -16.44
C LEU A 104 40.11 15.39 -15.01
N ASP A 105 40.85 15.81 -13.98
CA ASP A 105 40.44 15.65 -12.58
C ASP A 105 39.23 16.53 -12.24
N ALA A 106 39.17 17.75 -12.79
CA ALA A 106 37.99 18.61 -12.68
C ALA A 106 36.76 17.95 -13.33
N LEU A 107 36.92 17.33 -14.51
CA LEU A 107 35.86 16.54 -15.14
C LEU A 107 35.37 15.39 -14.26
N HIS A 108 36.30 14.57 -13.76
CA HIS A 108 35.95 13.47 -12.86
C HIS A 108 35.28 13.94 -11.57
N SER A 109 35.64 15.12 -11.06
CA SER A 109 35.00 15.70 -9.88
C SER A 109 33.53 16.08 -10.15
N VAL A 110 33.24 16.63 -11.34
CA VAL A 110 31.86 16.93 -11.77
C VAL A 110 31.06 15.65 -11.96
N ASP A 111 31.63 14.60 -12.57
CA ASP A 111 30.94 13.30 -12.70
C ASP A 111 30.63 12.67 -11.33
N ALA A 112 31.56 12.76 -10.38
CA ALA A 112 31.35 12.27 -9.03
C ALA A 112 30.27 13.08 -8.29
N GLU A 113 30.28 14.41 -8.42
CA GLU A 113 29.26 15.28 -7.87
C GLU A 113 27.88 14.99 -8.47
N ARG A 114 27.82 14.72 -9.78
CA ARG A 114 26.57 14.32 -10.45
C ARG A 114 26.00 13.03 -9.87
N ARG A 115 26.82 11.99 -9.70
CA ARG A 115 26.36 10.73 -9.06
C ARG A 115 25.92 10.93 -7.61
N GLN A 116 26.60 11.81 -6.88
CA GLN A 116 26.19 12.19 -5.53
C GLN A 116 24.82 12.90 -5.55
N GLN A 117 24.57 13.77 -6.53
CA GLN A 117 23.28 14.43 -6.69
C GLN A 117 22.18 13.48 -7.16
N GLU A 118 22.48 12.51 -8.02
CA GLU A 118 21.56 11.43 -8.39
C GLU A 118 21.14 10.64 -7.13
N ALA A 119 22.09 10.26 -6.27
CA ALA A 119 21.79 9.62 -5.00
C ALA A 119 20.93 10.50 -4.06
N ARG A 120 21.21 11.81 -3.97
CA ARG A 120 20.37 12.75 -3.22
C ARG A 120 18.95 12.84 -3.77
N ARG A 121 18.78 12.82 -5.10
CA ARG A 121 17.46 12.79 -5.74
C ARG A 121 16.66 11.55 -5.33
N HIS A 122 17.29 10.38 -5.31
CA HIS A 122 16.66 9.15 -4.83
C HIS A 122 16.25 9.26 -3.35
N LEU A 123 17.12 9.82 -2.50
CA LEU A 123 16.81 10.06 -1.09
C LEU A 123 15.59 10.99 -0.91
N TYR A 124 15.58 12.15 -1.56
CA TYR A 124 14.46 13.10 -1.47
C TYR A 124 13.15 12.52 -2.00
N ARG A 125 13.20 11.66 -3.02
CA ARG A 125 12.01 10.91 -3.48
C ARG A 125 11.51 9.96 -2.40
N GLY A 126 12.40 9.23 -1.74
CA GLY A 126 12.06 8.36 -0.61
C GLY A 126 11.42 9.15 0.55
N GLU A 127 12.04 10.27 0.94
CA GLU A 127 11.54 11.16 2.00
C GLU A 127 10.17 11.77 1.66
N GLN A 128 9.97 12.21 0.42
CA GLN A 128 8.67 12.72 -0.03
C GLN A 128 7.59 11.64 0.02
N ARG A 129 7.90 10.42 -0.43
CA ARG A 129 6.96 9.29 -0.37
C ARG A 129 6.64 8.92 1.09
N LEU A 130 7.63 8.95 1.98
CA LEU A 130 7.42 8.77 3.42
C LEU A 130 6.47 9.85 3.96
N ALA A 131 6.73 11.13 3.69
CA ALA A 131 5.89 12.23 4.15
C ALA A 131 4.44 12.10 3.66
N LEU A 132 4.23 11.72 2.40
CA LEU A 132 2.91 11.46 1.83
C LEU A 132 2.21 10.29 2.53
N ARG A 133 2.92 9.18 2.77
CA ARG A 133 2.36 8.01 3.49
C ARG A 133 1.94 8.38 4.91
N SER A 134 2.80 9.10 5.64
CA SER A 134 2.51 9.54 7.00
C SER A 134 1.30 10.49 7.04
N ALA A 135 1.27 11.50 6.19
CA ALA A 135 0.14 12.44 6.12
C ALA A 135 -1.17 11.75 5.70
N TYR A 136 -1.10 10.75 4.83
CA TYR A 136 -2.26 9.96 4.45
C TYR A 136 -2.77 9.08 5.60
N ALA A 137 -1.86 8.46 6.36
CA ALA A 137 -2.21 7.71 7.56
C ALA A 137 -2.84 8.61 8.64
N ASP A 138 -2.36 9.84 8.81
CA ASP A 138 -2.95 10.85 9.71
C ASP A 138 -4.37 11.23 9.28
N TRP A 139 -4.58 11.49 7.99
CA TRP A 139 -5.90 11.78 7.42
C TRP A 139 -6.86 10.60 7.58
N TRP A 140 -6.40 9.38 7.30
CA TRP A 140 -7.16 8.15 7.53
C TRP A 140 -7.57 8.01 9.00
N ARG A 141 -6.64 8.24 9.94
CA ARG A 141 -6.89 8.16 11.37
C ARG A 141 -7.95 9.18 11.78
N ALA A 142 -7.84 10.44 11.35
CA ALA A 142 -8.82 11.46 11.64
C ALA A 142 -10.22 11.07 11.14
N GLN A 143 -10.32 10.49 9.93
CA GLN A 143 -11.59 9.98 9.41
C GLN A 143 -12.16 8.81 10.24
N GLN A 144 -11.33 7.88 10.71
CA GLN A 144 -11.81 6.77 11.54
C GLN A 144 -12.22 7.26 12.94
N GLU A 145 -11.45 8.15 13.56
CA GLU A 145 -11.80 8.75 14.84
C GLU A 145 -13.12 9.54 14.73
N GLN A 146 -13.37 10.22 13.61
CA GLN A 146 -14.63 10.93 13.39
C GLN A 146 -15.82 9.97 13.36
N ARG A 147 -15.74 8.92 12.53
CA ARG A 147 -16.80 7.90 12.42
C ARG A 147 -17.05 7.22 13.77
N TRP A 148 -15.99 6.98 14.54
CA TRP A 148 -16.10 6.41 15.88
C TRP A 148 -16.81 7.37 16.85
N CYS A 149 -16.40 8.64 16.85
CA CYS A 149 -16.95 9.69 17.70
C CYS A 149 -18.40 10.05 17.36
N GLU A 150 -18.81 10.02 16.09
CA GLU A 150 -20.22 10.19 15.67
C GLU A 150 -21.13 9.14 16.32
N GLY A 151 -20.65 7.89 16.46
CA GLY A 151 -21.35 6.84 17.18
C GLY A 151 -21.44 7.03 18.69
N LEU A 152 -20.58 7.88 19.28
CA LEU A 152 -20.51 8.14 20.72
C LEU A 152 -21.17 9.46 21.15
N ALA A 153 -21.29 10.43 20.25
CA ALA A 153 -21.68 11.80 20.56
C ALA A 153 -23.01 11.90 21.32
N GLY A 154 -24.04 11.17 20.88
CA GLY A 154 -25.34 11.15 21.55
C GLY A 154 -25.36 10.35 22.87
N GLY A 155 -24.39 9.46 23.09
CA GLY A 155 -24.27 8.65 24.31
C GLY A 155 -23.60 9.41 25.45
N ALA A 156 -22.53 10.15 25.14
CA ALA A 156 -21.74 10.89 26.14
C ALA A 156 -22.55 11.98 26.85
N GLU A 157 -23.31 12.78 26.12
CA GLU A 157 -24.13 13.85 26.70
C GLU A 157 -25.24 13.27 27.61
N LYS A 158 -25.92 12.21 27.13
CA LYS A 158 -26.95 11.50 27.91
C LYS A 158 -26.37 10.86 29.17
N ALA A 159 -25.17 10.28 29.11
CA ALA A 159 -24.48 9.70 30.26
C ALA A 159 -24.21 10.76 31.34
N ARG A 160 -23.70 11.93 30.96
CA ARG A 160 -23.41 13.05 31.88
C ARG A 160 -24.68 13.65 32.49
N GLN A 161 -25.76 13.81 31.70
CA GLN A 161 -27.06 14.25 32.21
C GLN A 161 -27.60 13.29 33.28
N ARG A 162 -27.57 11.98 33.01
CA ARG A 162 -28.01 10.93 33.96
C ARG A 162 -27.17 10.91 35.25
N LEU A 163 -25.85 11.12 35.15
CA LEU A 163 -24.98 11.27 36.32
C LEU A 163 -25.37 12.48 37.18
N ALA A 164 -25.62 13.63 36.54
CA ALA A 164 -26.01 14.87 37.22
C ALA A 164 -27.39 14.79 37.89
N GLU A 165 -28.35 14.07 37.29
CA GLU A 165 -29.67 13.81 37.87
C GLU A 165 -29.57 12.94 39.13
N ARG A 166 -28.81 11.84 39.07
CA ARG A 166 -28.64 10.95 40.23
C ARG A 166 -27.87 11.58 41.37
N LEU A 167 -26.86 12.41 41.06
CA LEU A 167 -26.15 13.19 42.07
C LEU A 167 -27.09 14.18 42.77
N ARG A 168 -27.93 14.91 42.02
CA ARG A 168 -28.93 15.83 42.59
C ARG A 168 -29.97 15.12 43.44
N GLY A 169 -30.35 13.90 43.05
CA GLY A 169 -31.28 13.08 43.83
C GLY A 169 -30.67 12.37 45.04
N GLY A 170 -29.36 12.47 45.28
CA GLY A 170 -28.69 11.82 46.42
C GLY A 170 -28.45 10.32 46.27
N TRP A 171 -28.57 9.78 45.05
CA TRP A 171 -28.45 8.33 44.75
C TRP A 171 -27.02 7.89 44.41
N LEU A 172 -26.04 8.80 44.50
CA LEU A 172 -24.65 8.53 44.12
C LEU A 172 -23.67 9.30 45.01
N LEU A 173 -22.50 8.73 45.25
CA LEU A 173 -21.40 9.42 45.92
C LEU A 173 -20.84 10.53 45.03
N ALA A 174 -20.59 11.71 45.61
CA ALA A 174 -20.08 12.86 44.87
C ALA A 174 -18.70 12.62 44.23
N SER A 175 -17.85 11.81 44.86
CA SER A 175 -16.53 11.43 44.33
C SER A 175 -16.64 10.63 43.04
N GLU A 176 -17.49 9.60 43.02
CA GLU A 176 -17.71 8.72 41.86
C GLU A 176 -18.36 9.46 40.70
N ALA A 177 -19.36 10.32 40.99
CA ALA A 177 -19.99 11.17 39.99
C ALA A 177 -18.96 12.07 39.29
N ARG A 178 -18.11 12.75 40.08
CA ARG A 178 -17.09 13.67 39.55
C ARG A 178 -16.02 12.94 38.75
N LEU A 179 -15.58 11.76 39.18
CA LEU A 179 -14.61 10.96 38.45
C LEU A 179 -15.16 10.58 37.06
N LEU A 180 -16.35 9.99 37.00
CA LEU A 180 -16.94 9.57 35.73
C LEU A 180 -17.32 10.76 34.84
N ASP A 181 -17.88 11.84 35.39
CA ASP A 181 -18.17 13.05 34.62
C ASP A 181 -16.90 13.63 33.97
N SER A 182 -15.78 13.69 34.70
CA SER A 182 -14.53 14.21 34.15
C SER A 182 -13.98 13.35 32.99
N ARG A 183 -14.08 12.01 33.08
CA ARG A 183 -13.66 11.11 32.00
C ARG A 183 -14.59 11.22 30.78
N TRP A 184 -15.90 11.29 30.98
CA TRP A 184 -16.86 11.52 29.89
C TRP A 184 -16.65 12.89 29.24
N GLN A 185 -16.35 13.92 30.03
CA GLN A 185 -16.03 15.24 29.51
C GLN A 185 -14.74 15.23 28.67
N ALA A 186 -13.71 14.48 29.09
CA ALA A 186 -12.47 14.33 28.33
C ALA A 186 -12.73 13.63 26.98
N LEU A 187 -13.52 12.55 26.95
CA LEU A 187 -13.92 11.87 25.72
C LEU A 187 -14.74 12.79 24.79
N GLN A 188 -15.68 13.55 25.36
CA GLN A 188 -16.51 14.51 24.62
C GLN A 188 -15.66 15.62 23.96
N ARG A 189 -14.70 16.20 24.69
CA ARG A 189 -13.78 17.20 24.13
C ARG A 189 -12.93 16.62 23.00
N ARG A 190 -12.32 15.45 23.23
CA ARG A 190 -11.54 14.76 22.19
C ARG A 190 -12.36 14.57 20.91
N CYS A 191 -13.62 14.10 21.03
CA CYS A 191 -14.49 13.92 19.88
C CYS A 191 -14.94 15.22 19.21
N ALA A 192 -15.06 16.31 19.98
CA ALA A 192 -15.39 17.63 19.44
C ALA A 192 -14.24 18.23 18.63
N ASP A 193 -12.99 17.88 18.93
CA ASP A 193 -11.79 18.37 18.23
C ASP A 193 -11.49 17.61 16.91
N VAL A 194 -12.09 16.43 16.71
CA VAL A 194 -11.81 15.59 15.53
C VAL A 194 -12.12 16.26 14.18
N PRO A 195 -13.22 17.01 13.99
CA PRO A 195 -13.48 17.69 12.72
C PRO A 195 -12.37 18.67 12.33
N LEU A 196 -11.81 19.41 13.30
CA LEU A 196 -10.68 20.30 13.07
C LEU A 196 -9.44 19.50 12.64
N LEU A 197 -9.13 18.42 13.37
CA LEU A 197 -8.01 17.52 13.02
C LEU A 197 -8.16 16.93 11.61
N LEU A 198 -9.39 16.58 11.21
CA LEU A 198 -9.65 16.08 9.86
C LEU A 198 -9.34 17.14 8.79
N ASP A 199 -9.74 18.38 9.01
CA ASP A 199 -9.45 19.48 8.08
C ASP A 199 -7.95 19.80 8.01
N GLU A 200 -7.25 19.82 9.14
CA GLU A 200 -5.80 20.04 9.21
C GLU A 200 -5.01 18.94 8.49
N THR A 201 -5.33 17.67 8.75
CA THR A 201 -4.66 16.53 8.11
C THR A 201 -4.94 16.47 6.60
N ARG A 202 -6.17 16.79 6.18
CA ARG A 202 -6.52 16.92 4.75
C ARG A 202 -5.75 18.04 4.06
N TYR A 203 -5.67 19.23 4.69
CA TYR A 203 -4.94 20.37 4.14
C TYR A 203 -3.44 20.09 4.04
N SER A 204 -2.86 19.45 5.05
CA SER A 204 -1.46 19.00 5.04
C SER A 204 -1.19 18.04 3.87
N LEU A 205 -2.05 17.05 3.68
CA LEU A 205 -1.94 16.08 2.58
C LEU A 205 -2.09 16.75 1.20
N GLN A 206 -3.01 17.70 1.06
CA GLN A 206 -3.18 18.51 -0.16
C GLN A 206 -1.91 19.32 -0.47
N THR A 207 -1.31 19.94 0.55
CA THR A 207 -0.08 20.73 0.40
C THR A 207 1.10 19.86 -0.02
N LEU A 208 1.24 18.68 0.58
CA LEU A 208 2.32 17.73 0.28
C LEU A 208 2.16 17.07 -1.09
N SER A 209 0.94 16.71 -1.48
CA SER A 209 0.67 16.03 -2.76
C SER A 209 0.53 16.98 -3.94
N GLY A 210 0.23 18.27 -3.70
CA GLY A 210 -0.10 19.23 -4.74
C GLY A 210 -1.44 18.96 -5.43
N GLN A 211 -2.27 18.04 -4.90
CA GLN A 211 -3.57 17.67 -5.45
C GLN A 211 -4.70 18.21 -4.57
N SER A 212 -5.81 18.67 -5.17
CA SER A 212 -7.00 19.05 -4.39
C SER A 212 -7.65 17.81 -3.78
N ILE A 213 -7.90 17.85 -2.47
CA ILE A 213 -8.59 16.77 -1.75
C ILE A 213 -9.91 17.34 -1.21
N GLU A 214 -10.98 17.07 -1.95
CA GLU A 214 -12.32 17.48 -1.59
C GLU A 214 -12.82 16.79 -0.29
N PRO A 215 -13.66 17.45 0.53
CA PRO A 215 -14.18 16.88 1.78
C PRO A 215 -14.93 15.55 1.62
N GLY A 216 -15.45 15.27 0.41
CA GLY A 216 -16.18 14.05 0.09
C GLY A 216 -15.31 12.79 -0.08
N TYR A 217 -13.99 12.92 -0.20
CA TYR A 217 -13.11 11.77 -0.39
C TYR A 217 -12.94 10.95 0.88
N ARG A 218 -12.78 9.63 0.72
CA ARG A 218 -12.48 8.70 1.80
C ARG A 218 -11.09 8.07 1.64
N ALA A 219 -10.35 8.06 2.74
CA ALA A 219 -9.11 7.32 2.85
C ALA A 219 -9.40 5.81 2.91
N GLN A 220 -8.56 5.03 2.25
CA GLN A 220 -8.54 3.57 2.31
C GLN A 220 -7.37 3.11 3.16
N ALA A 221 -7.59 2.21 4.11
CA ALA A 221 -6.49 1.59 4.85
C ALA A 221 -5.62 0.73 3.90
N GLU A 222 -4.30 0.86 3.99
CA GLU A 222 -3.38 -0.07 3.32
C GLU A 222 -3.32 -1.39 4.08
N THR A 223 -2.92 -2.47 3.40
CA THR A 223 -2.54 -3.69 4.11
C THR A 223 -1.16 -3.52 4.71
N LEU A 224 -0.99 -3.92 5.98
CA LEU A 224 0.23 -3.71 6.75
C LEU A 224 0.92 -5.03 7.07
N ALA A 225 2.24 -5.02 7.21
CA ALA A 225 3.03 -6.19 7.57
C ALA A 225 2.80 -6.59 9.03
N ALA A 226 2.43 -7.86 9.25
CA ALA A 226 2.29 -8.42 10.59
C ALA A 226 3.64 -8.71 11.26
N ALA A 227 4.65 -9.05 10.46
CA ALA A 227 5.97 -9.41 10.95
C ALA A 227 7.04 -9.08 9.92
N VAL A 228 8.11 -8.41 10.34
CA VAL A 228 9.24 -8.02 9.48
C VAL A 228 10.41 -8.99 9.64
N GLN A 229 11.18 -9.18 8.56
CA GLN A 229 12.39 -10.00 8.59
C GLN A 229 13.43 -9.48 9.62
N PRO A 230 14.33 -10.34 10.15
CA PRO A 230 15.36 -9.93 11.10
C PRO A 230 16.40 -9.01 10.47
N LEU A 231 17.13 -8.25 11.29
CA LEU A 231 18.11 -7.24 10.85
C LEU A 231 19.08 -7.77 9.78
N GLY A 232 19.55 -9.01 9.92
CA GLY A 232 20.48 -9.62 8.97
C GLY A 232 19.99 -9.67 7.52
N ALA A 233 18.68 -9.84 7.28
CA ALA A 233 18.11 -9.82 5.94
C ALA A 233 18.11 -8.41 5.32
N TRP A 234 17.95 -7.38 6.14
CA TRP A 234 17.91 -5.99 5.71
C TRP A 234 19.29 -5.40 5.41
N LEU A 235 20.36 -5.91 6.05
CA LEU A 235 21.72 -5.40 5.87
C LEU A 235 22.18 -5.46 4.39
N GLN A 236 21.77 -6.48 3.64
CA GLN A 236 22.12 -6.59 2.22
C GLN A 236 21.43 -5.51 1.37
N ALA A 237 20.14 -5.25 1.65
CA ALA A 237 19.39 -4.20 0.97
C ALA A 237 19.90 -2.79 1.35
N LEU A 238 20.43 -2.63 2.56
CA LEU A 238 20.99 -1.36 3.01
C LEU A 238 22.22 -0.94 2.19
N GLU A 239 23.00 -1.89 1.65
CA GLU A 239 24.18 -1.58 0.84
C GLU A 239 23.83 -0.85 -0.48
N THR A 240 22.57 -0.85 -0.93
CA THR A 240 22.13 -0.04 -2.08
C THR A 240 21.58 1.33 -1.68
N HIS A 241 21.50 1.64 -0.39
CA HIS A 241 20.90 2.88 0.11
C HIS A 241 21.58 4.15 -0.45
N PRO A 242 20.82 5.18 -0.90
CA PRO A 242 21.40 6.33 -1.58
C PRO A 242 22.47 7.09 -0.78
N ARG A 243 22.31 7.20 0.55
CA ARG A 243 23.34 7.81 1.42
C ARG A 243 24.68 7.06 1.37
N LEU A 244 24.66 5.73 1.31
CA LEU A 244 25.89 4.93 1.19
C LEU A 244 26.48 5.01 -0.22
N GLN A 245 25.64 5.06 -1.26
CA GLN A 245 26.10 5.27 -2.64
C GLN A 245 26.83 6.61 -2.79
N ALA A 246 26.28 7.69 -2.23
CA ALA A 246 26.92 8.99 -2.19
C ALA A 246 28.32 8.94 -1.52
N ARG A 247 28.44 8.27 -0.37
CA ARG A 247 29.73 8.12 0.33
C ARG A 247 30.73 7.24 -0.41
N ARG A 248 30.26 6.18 -1.08
CA ARG A 248 31.12 5.32 -1.91
C ARG A 248 31.69 6.06 -3.11
N GLU A 249 30.91 6.93 -3.74
CA GLU A 249 31.42 7.75 -4.84
C GLU A 249 32.47 8.77 -4.35
N GLN A 250 32.31 9.32 -3.15
CA GLN A 250 33.35 10.15 -2.50
C GLN A 250 34.63 9.36 -2.24
N LEU A 251 34.53 8.13 -1.71
CA LEU A 251 35.66 7.24 -1.51
C LEU A 251 36.33 6.89 -2.85
N ARG A 252 35.54 6.62 -3.90
CA ARG A 252 36.05 6.32 -5.24
C ARG A 252 36.82 7.48 -5.85
N LEU A 253 36.34 8.72 -5.66
CA LEU A 253 37.05 9.92 -6.09
C LEU A 253 38.35 10.10 -5.29
N ALA A 254 38.32 9.86 -3.97
CA ALA A 254 39.51 9.95 -3.13
C ALA A 254 40.56 8.90 -3.50
N GLU A 255 40.17 7.64 -3.76
CA GLU A 255 41.08 6.57 -4.19
C GLU A 255 41.74 6.88 -5.54
N ARG A 256 40.99 7.47 -6.49
CA ARG A 256 41.56 7.91 -7.78
C ARG A 256 42.60 9.02 -7.63
N ASN A 257 42.43 9.87 -6.62
CA ASN A 257 43.30 11.01 -6.35
C ASN A 257 44.36 10.70 -5.27
N ARG A 258 44.42 9.45 -4.80
CA ARG A 258 45.30 9.01 -3.71
C ARG A 258 46.77 9.17 -4.05
N GLN A 259 47.16 8.79 -5.26
CA GLN A 259 48.53 8.92 -5.75
C GLN A 259 48.59 9.94 -6.88
N SER A 260 49.45 10.95 -6.72
CA SER A 260 49.69 11.96 -7.74
C SER A 260 50.93 11.57 -8.56
N PRO A 261 50.84 11.45 -9.89
CA PRO A 261 52.01 11.17 -10.72
C PRO A 261 52.98 12.36 -10.68
N TRP A 262 54.27 12.11 -10.91
CA TRP A 262 55.33 13.13 -10.85
C TRP A 262 55.06 14.36 -11.74
N TYR A 263 54.38 14.17 -12.86
CA TYR A 263 54.06 15.25 -13.82
C TYR A 263 52.85 16.10 -13.40
N ALA A 264 52.09 15.72 -12.36
CA ALA A 264 50.89 16.44 -11.93
C ALA A 264 51.18 17.83 -11.33
N GLY A 265 52.44 18.09 -10.94
CA GLY A 265 52.92 19.40 -10.52
C GLY A 265 53.51 20.26 -11.63
N VAL A 266 53.57 19.75 -12.86
CA VAL A 266 54.13 20.45 -14.02
C VAL A 266 53.00 21.03 -14.86
N ASP A 267 52.91 22.35 -14.87
CA ASP A 267 52.03 23.08 -15.76
C ASP A 267 52.63 23.17 -17.15
N SER A 268 51.89 22.72 -18.15
CA SER A 268 52.38 22.73 -19.51
C SER A 268 51.29 22.90 -20.55
N SER A 269 51.68 23.52 -21.66
CA SER A 269 50.80 23.72 -22.79
C SER A 269 51.59 23.71 -24.09
N PHE A 270 50.97 23.20 -25.15
CA PHE A 270 51.43 23.38 -26.52
C PHE A 270 50.58 24.46 -27.17
N SER A 271 51.19 25.44 -27.83
CA SER A 271 50.47 26.48 -28.56
C SER A 271 51.05 26.73 -29.94
N VAL A 272 50.17 27.07 -30.88
CA VAL A 272 50.53 27.56 -32.21
C VAL A 272 49.80 28.87 -32.41
N ALA A 273 50.54 29.95 -32.67
CA ALA A 273 49.98 31.28 -32.80
C ALA A 273 50.58 32.02 -33.99
N GLN A 274 49.73 32.79 -34.66
CA GLN A 274 50.13 33.77 -35.63
C GLN A 274 50.22 35.13 -34.92
N SER A 275 51.37 35.78 -35.02
CA SER A 275 51.59 37.13 -34.50
C SER A 275 51.66 38.14 -35.64
N TYR A 276 51.18 39.34 -35.35
CA TYR A 276 51.27 40.53 -36.17
C TYR A 276 51.80 41.67 -35.31
N GLU A 277 52.82 42.36 -35.79
CA GLU A 277 53.44 43.46 -35.06
C GLU A 277 53.54 44.69 -35.96
N ASP A 278 53.07 45.82 -35.45
CA ASP A 278 53.14 47.12 -36.12
C ASP A 278 54.00 48.07 -35.27
N ARG A 279 55.08 48.57 -35.85
CA ARG A 279 56.05 49.45 -35.19
C ARG A 279 56.12 50.77 -35.94
N ASN A 280 56.05 51.90 -35.22
CA ASN A 280 56.27 53.19 -35.85
C ASN A 280 57.73 53.32 -36.34
N GLY A 281 57.93 53.82 -37.56
CA GLY A 281 59.26 53.88 -38.19
C GLY A 281 59.67 52.60 -38.94
N GLY A 282 58.92 51.50 -38.79
CA GLY A 282 59.07 50.32 -39.64
C GLY A 282 58.47 50.54 -41.04
N SER A 283 59.14 50.05 -42.09
CA SER A 283 58.64 50.17 -43.47
C SER A 283 57.56 49.14 -43.84
N LYS A 284 57.43 48.07 -43.04
CA LYS A 284 56.42 47.01 -43.18
C LYS A 284 56.06 46.46 -41.80
N PRO A 285 54.81 46.01 -41.59
CA PRO A 285 54.46 45.27 -40.38
C PRO A 285 55.15 43.91 -40.34
N GLY A 286 55.49 43.45 -39.14
CA GLY A 286 56.03 42.13 -38.88
C GLY A 286 54.90 41.10 -38.80
N ASN A 287 55.15 39.89 -39.29
CA ASN A 287 54.30 38.73 -39.05
C ASN A 287 55.14 37.52 -38.66
N GLY A 288 54.56 36.62 -37.88
CA GLY A 288 55.24 35.42 -37.42
C GLY A 288 54.27 34.27 -37.20
N LEU A 289 54.77 33.04 -37.37
CA LEU A 289 54.10 31.83 -36.91
C LEU A 289 55.01 31.21 -35.83
N VAL A 290 54.47 31.04 -34.63
CA VAL A 290 55.20 30.52 -33.48
C VAL A 290 54.51 29.25 -32.99
N ALA A 291 55.26 28.16 -32.91
CA ALA A 291 54.88 26.98 -32.15
C ALA A 291 55.71 26.97 -30.85
N SER A 292 55.05 26.84 -29.70
CA SER A 292 55.73 26.87 -28.40
C SER A 292 55.24 25.78 -27.46
N ILE A 293 56.14 25.30 -26.60
CA ILE A 293 55.81 24.44 -25.46
C ILE A 293 56.20 25.21 -24.21
N SER A 294 55.22 25.52 -23.35
CA SER A 294 55.44 26.17 -22.07
C SER A 294 55.51 25.12 -20.97
N LEU A 295 56.46 25.25 -20.04
CA LEU A 295 56.62 24.37 -18.87
C LEU A 295 56.83 25.25 -17.62
N SER A 296 56.08 24.99 -16.56
CA SER A 296 56.18 25.69 -15.28
C SER A 296 56.00 24.70 -14.13
N ALA A 297 56.90 24.71 -13.14
CA ALA A 297 56.87 23.81 -12.00
C ALA A 297 57.50 24.49 -10.76
N PRO A 298 57.14 24.07 -9.54
CA PRO A 298 57.83 24.52 -8.33
C PRO A 298 59.30 24.07 -8.34
N PHE A 299 60.18 24.85 -7.68
CA PHE A 299 61.62 24.56 -7.61
C PHE A 299 61.97 23.24 -6.91
N ASP A 300 61.12 22.77 -5.99
CA ASP A 300 61.23 21.45 -5.35
C ASP A 300 60.02 20.56 -5.74
N PRO A 301 60.10 19.88 -6.89
CA PRO A 301 59.02 19.02 -7.36
C PRO A 301 58.85 17.75 -6.51
N LEU A 302 59.89 17.32 -5.78
CA LEU A 302 59.84 16.12 -4.94
C LEU A 302 59.05 16.37 -3.66
N ALA A 303 59.36 17.45 -2.93
CA ALA A 303 58.60 17.82 -1.73
C ALA A 303 57.14 18.16 -2.08
N TYR A 304 56.91 18.84 -3.20
CA TYR A 304 55.55 19.12 -3.68
C TYR A 304 54.76 17.85 -4.02
N GLY A 305 55.39 16.89 -4.70
CA GLY A 305 54.78 15.59 -5.00
C GLY A 305 54.47 14.77 -3.75
N GLN A 306 55.38 14.75 -2.77
CA GLN A 306 55.18 14.07 -1.48
C GLN A 306 54.01 14.69 -0.70
N ALA A 307 53.96 16.01 -0.55
CA ALA A 307 52.87 16.69 0.15
C ALA A 307 51.50 16.42 -0.49
N ARG A 308 51.43 16.37 -1.82
CA ARG A 308 50.21 15.97 -2.54
C ARG A 308 49.83 14.49 -2.32
N GLY A 309 50.82 13.61 -2.25
CA GLY A 309 50.58 12.20 -1.92
C GLY A 309 50.03 12.03 -0.51
N GLU A 310 50.60 12.73 0.47
CA GLU A 310 50.13 12.74 1.86
C GLU A 310 48.70 13.30 1.97
N GLU A 311 48.39 14.38 1.26
CA GLU A 311 47.03 14.92 1.18
C GLU A 311 46.05 13.91 0.57
N GLY A 312 46.44 13.25 -0.52
CA GLY A 312 45.62 12.23 -1.20
C GLY A 312 45.32 11.04 -0.29
N GLU A 313 46.33 10.54 0.43
CA GLU A 313 46.18 9.47 1.43
C GLU A 313 45.27 9.89 2.59
N ALA A 314 45.47 11.09 3.14
CA ALA A 314 44.64 11.61 4.22
C ALA A 314 43.16 11.79 3.80
N ARG A 315 42.90 12.27 2.57
CA ARG A 315 41.55 12.37 2.01
C ARG A 315 40.90 11.01 1.80
N HIS A 316 41.67 10.01 1.36
CA HIS A 316 41.19 8.63 1.24
C HIS A 316 40.78 8.06 2.61
N GLN A 317 41.64 8.19 3.63
CA GLN A 317 41.35 7.73 4.99
C GLN A 317 40.11 8.44 5.58
N ALA A 318 39.98 9.75 5.37
CA ALA A 318 38.81 10.51 5.80
C ALA A 318 37.53 10.04 5.09
N ALA A 319 37.58 9.79 3.78
CA ALA A 319 36.42 9.29 3.02
C ALA A 319 36.01 7.87 3.47
N GLN A 320 36.98 7.01 3.79
CA GLN A 320 36.72 5.68 4.33
C GLN A 320 36.04 5.76 5.70
N ALA A 321 36.57 6.56 6.62
CA ALA A 321 35.97 6.76 7.94
C ALA A 321 34.55 7.35 7.86
N GLN A 322 34.29 8.26 6.92
CA GLN A 322 32.95 8.80 6.68
C GLN A 322 31.97 7.74 6.16
N LEU A 323 32.42 6.84 5.27
CA LEU A 323 31.59 5.74 4.78
C LEU A 323 31.23 4.76 5.92
N ASP A 324 32.21 4.41 6.75
CA ASP A 324 31.99 3.49 7.88
C ASP A 324 31.05 4.10 8.92
N ALA A 325 31.25 5.38 9.27
CA ALA A 325 30.35 6.10 10.18
C ALA A 325 28.91 6.20 9.63
N GLU A 326 28.76 6.46 8.33
CA GLU A 326 27.44 6.51 7.66
C GLU A 326 26.74 5.14 7.71
N ARG A 327 27.48 4.05 7.48
CA ARG A 327 26.95 2.68 7.57
C ARG A 327 26.50 2.38 9.00
N GLU A 328 27.30 2.68 10.01
CA GLU A 328 26.95 2.45 11.41
C GLU A 328 25.68 3.21 11.81
N GLN A 329 25.56 4.48 11.42
CA GLN A 329 24.36 5.29 11.68
C GLN A 329 23.11 4.68 11.05
N LEU A 330 23.20 4.23 9.80
CA LEU A 330 22.07 3.60 9.11
C LEU A 330 21.68 2.27 9.74
N VAL A 331 22.65 1.44 10.14
CA VAL A 331 22.40 0.17 10.82
C VAL A 331 21.73 0.40 12.17
N GLN A 332 22.18 1.38 12.94
CA GLN A 332 21.56 1.76 14.22
C GLN A 332 20.12 2.27 14.02
N GLY A 333 19.90 3.15 13.04
CA GLY A 333 18.58 3.66 12.69
C GLY A 333 17.62 2.56 12.26
N LEU A 334 18.08 1.64 11.40
CA LEU A 334 17.32 0.47 10.96
C LEU A 334 16.99 -0.47 12.12
N ALA A 335 17.95 -0.76 12.99
CA ALA A 335 17.73 -1.60 14.17
C ALA A 335 16.67 -0.99 15.10
N GLN A 336 16.68 0.34 15.27
CA GLN A 336 15.65 1.04 16.03
C GLN A 336 14.28 0.93 15.35
N ALA A 337 14.19 1.21 14.04
CA ALA A 337 12.93 1.14 13.28
C ALA A 337 12.33 -0.27 13.27
N LEU A 338 13.16 -1.32 13.17
CA LEU A 338 12.69 -2.72 13.26
C LEU A 338 12.15 -3.06 14.65
N ARG A 339 12.76 -2.52 15.72
CA ARG A 339 12.27 -2.73 17.09
C ARG A 339 10.93 -2.02 17.31
N THR A 340 10.81 -0.76 16.92
CA THR A 340 9.56 0.01 17.07
C THR A 340 8.46 -0.61 16.22
N GLN A 341 8.78 -1.13 15.03
CA GLN A 341 7.82 -1.86 14.23
C GLN A 341 7.30 -3.12 14.94
N ARG A 342 8.17 -3.99 15.47
CA ARG A 342 7.71 -5.19 16.19
C ARG A 342 6.81 -4.83 17.37
N GLN A 343 7.16 -3.78 18.12
CA GLN A 343 6.34 -3.28 19.22
C GLN A 343 4.96 -2.79 18.75
N ALA A 344 4.89 -2.06 17.64
CA ALA A 344 3.62 -1.59 17.07
C ALA A 344 2.75 -2.76 16.56
N ALA A 345 3.37 -3.76 15.94
CA ALA A 345 2.69 -4.97 15.49
C ALA A 345 2.14 -5.80 16.67
N GLU A 346 2.85 -5.84 17.80
CA GLU A 346 2.39 -6.51 19.03
C GLU A 346 1.30 -5.71 19.78
N GLU A 347 1.28 -4.38 19.67
CA GLU A 347 0.24 -3.55 20.29
C GLU A 347 -1.13 -3.73 19.63
N LEU A 348 -1.18 -3.96 18.31
CA LEU A 348 -2.43 -4.12 17.57
C LEU A 348 -3.34 -5.26 18.11
N PRO A 349 -2.88 -6.51 18.29
CA PRO A 349 -3.71 -7.57 18.86
C PRO A 349 -4.12 -7.27 20.31
N GLN A 350 -3.28 -6.58 21.09
CA GLN A 350 -3.64 -6.16 22.46
C GLN A 350 -4.76 -5.12 22.45
N ALA A 351 -4.68 -4.11 21.59
CA ALA A 351 -5.72 -3.09 21.43
C ALA A 351 -7.03 -3.71 20.95
N ARG A 352 -6.96 -4.70 20.04
CA ARG A 352 -8.12 -5.47 19.59
C ARG A 352 -8.76 -6.27 20.73
N GLN A 353 -7.97 -7.02 21.51
CA GLN A 353 -8.47 -7.78 22.65
C GLN A 353 -9.13 -6.87 23.70
N GLN A 354 -8.57 -5.68 23.94
CA GLN A 354 -9.17 -4.68 24.83
C GLN A 354 -10.53 -4.19 24.32
N LEU A 355 -10.68 -3.98 23.01
CA LEU A 355 -11.97 -3.63 22.42
C LEU A 355 -12.99 -4.77 22.55
N GLU A 356 -12.60 -6.01 22.24
CA GLU A 356 -13.47 -7.18 22.38
C GLU A 356 -13.93 -7.38 23.84
N ALA A 357 -13.01 -7.22 24.81
CA ALA A 357 -13.33 -7.27 26.23
C ALA A 357 -14.27 -6.14 26.67
N ALA A 358 -14.05 -4.91 26.18
CA ALA A 358 -14.91 -3.78 26.49
C ALA A 358 -16.34 -3.93 25.89
N GLU A 359 -16.45 -4.50 24.68
CA GLU A 359 -17.74 -4.83 24.06
C GLU A 359 -18.51 -5.90 24.84
N LEU A 360 -17.82 -6.93 25.34
CA LEU A 360 -18.42 -7.95 26.20
C LEU A 360 -18.88 -7.34 27.54
N ALA A 361 -18.02 -6.56 28.20
CA ALA A 361 -18.36 -5.89 29.45
C ALA A 361 -19.56 -4.96 29.29
N MET A 362 -19.63 -4.21 28.19
CA MET A 362 -20.77 -3.34 27.89
C MET A 362 -22.08 -4.15 27.75
N ARG A 363 -22.03 -5.30 27.09
CA ARG A 363 -23.19 -6.19 26.94
C ARG A 363 -23.65 -6.78 28.26
N GLU A 364 -22.74 -7.32 29.06
CA GLU A 364 -23.07 -7.87 30.38
C GLU A 364 -23.67 -6.82 31.30
N GLN A 365 -23.10 -5.60 31.33
CA GLN A 365 -23.61 -4.52 32.18
C GLN A 365 -24.99 -4.04 31.74
N ARG A 366 -25.27 -3.99 30.42
CA ARG A 366 -26.61 -3.69 29.89
C ARG A 366 -27.63 -4.74 30.34
N LEU A 367 -27.31 -6.03 30.22
CA LEU A 367 -28.19 -7.11 30.68
C LEU A 367 -28.45 -7.08 32.18
N ARG A 368 -27.44 -6.75 33.00
CA ARG A 368 -27.60 -6.61 34.46
C ARG A 368 -28.46 -5.41 34.84
N ARG A 369 -28.38 -4.32 34.08
CA ARG A 369 -29.23 -3.13 34.29
C ARG A 369 -30.70 -3.44 34.02
N ASP A 370 -30.97 -4.21 32.96
CA ASP A 370 -32.34 -4.59 32.60
C ASP A 370 -32.97 -5.51 33.68
N ASN A 371 -32.14 -6.23 34.44
CA ASN A 371 -32.53 -7.03 35.61
C ASN A 371 -32.50 -6.27 36.96
N GLN A 372 -32.47 -4.93 36.95
CA GLN A 372 -32.63 -4.03 38.12
C GLN A 372 -31.64 -4.26 39.29
N VAL A 373 -30.38 -4.60 39.01
CA VAL A 373 -29.33 -4.64 40.04
C VAL A 373 -28.84 -3.21 40.31
N ASP A 374 -28.99 -2.68 41.54
CA ASP A 374 -28.68 -1.28 41.89
C ASP A 374 -27.24 -0.83 41.57
N GLN A 375 -26.26 -1.75 41.60
CA GLN A 375 -24.86 -1.48 41.22
C GLN A 375 -24.63 -1.41 39.69
N ALA A 376 -25.62 -1.76 38.85
CA ALA A 376 -25.44 -1.88 37.41
C ALA A 376 -25.37 -0.54 36.66
N PHE A 377 -25.81 0.58 37.27
CA PHE A 377 -25.81 1.88 36.58
C PHE A 377 -24.39 2.40 36.33
N LEU A 378 -23.57 2.49 37.38
CA LEU A 378 -22.17 2.95 37.25
C LEU A 378 -21.36 1.99 36.39
N GLY A 379 -21.58 0.68 36.55
CA GLY A 379 -20.96 -0.35 35.71
C GLY A 379 -21.28 -0.17 34.22
N THR A 380 -22.53 0.15 33.88
CA THR A 380 -22.93 0.42 32.49
C THR A 380 -22.21 1.64 31.92
N LEU A 381 -22.20 2.76 32.66
CA LEU A 381 -21.54 3.99 32.18
C LEU A 381 -20.03 3.84 32.08
N SER A 382 -19.40 3.12 33.01
CA SER A 382 -17.98 2.80 32.92
C SER A 382 -17.68 1.92 31.72
N ALA A 383 -18.48 0.88 31.46
CA ALA A 383 -18.26 -0.02 30.33
C ALA A 383 -18.46 0.68 28.97
N GLU A 384 -19.44 1.57 28.84
CA GLU A 384 -19.62 2.40 27.64
C GLU A 384 -18.43 3.33 27.39
N LEU A 385 -17.88 3.91 28.46
CA LEU A 385 -16.70 4.76 28.40
C LEU A 385 -15.44 3.96 27.99
N GLU A 386 -15.21 2.81 28.61
CA GLU A 386 -14.08 1.92 28.26
C GLU A 386 -14.16 1.44 26.81
N HIS A 387 -15.36 1.08 26.33
CA HIS A 387 -15.57 0.75 24.92
C HIS A 387 -15.20 1.92 24.00
N GLY A 388 -15.60 3.15 24.36
CA GLY A 388 -15.23 4.36 23.63
C GLY A 388 -13.72 4.55 23.50
N TYR A 389 -12.98 4.41 24.60
CA TYR A 389 -11.51 4.52 24.59
C TYR A 389 -10.82 3.36 23.88
N ALA A 390 -11.30 2.13 24.04
CA ALA A 390 -10.72 0.95 23.42
C ALA A 390 -10.76 1.03 21.88
N GLY A 391 -11.84 1.55 21.30
CA GLY A 391 -11.91 1.75 19.84
C GLY A 391 -10.96 2.84 19.34
N LEU A 392 -10.84 3.96 20.05
CA LEU A 392 -9.85 4.99 19.75
C LEU A 392 -8.41 4.46 19.87
N ARG A 393 -8.16 3.55 20.81
CA ARG A 393 -6.86 2.88 20.96
C ARG A 393 -6.57 1.94 19.80
N LEU A 394 -7.56 1.17 19.32
CA LEU A 394 -7.38 0.30 18.15
C LEU A 394 -7.04 1.11 16.89
N ILE A 395 -7.72 2.24 16.67
CA ILE A 395 -7.42 3.16 15.57
C ILE A 395 -5.98 3.71 15.70
N ALA A 396 -5.58 4.12 16.90
CA ALA A 396 -4.23 4.62 17.16
C ALA A 396 -3.15 3.54 16.99
N ALA A 397 -3.41 2.29 17.40
CA ALA A 397 -2.47 1.17 17.23
C ALA A 397 -2.24 0.85 15.75
N TRP A 398 -3.31 0.85 14.94
CA TRP A 398 -3.20 0.69 13.49
C TRP A 398 -2.42 1.83 12.83
N HIS A 399 -2.74 3.07 13.20
CA HIS A 399 -2.02 4.25 12.73
C HIS A 399 -0.53 4.19 13.09
N GLY A 400 -0.20 3.82 14.33
CA GLY A 400 1.18 3.65 14.79
C GLY A 400 1.94 2.61 13.97
N LEU A 401 1.34 1.44 13.73
CA LEU A 401 1.89 0.39 12.87
C LEU A 401 2.15 0.89 11.45
N TRP A 402 1.20 1.62 10.87
CA TRP A 402 1.34 2.19 9.53
C TRP A 402 2.51 3.17 9.44
N LEU A 403 2.68 4.06 10.43
CA LEU A 403 3.80 4.98 10.48
C LEU A 403 5.15 4.27 10.60
N GLN A 404 5.23 3.18 11.38
CA GLN A 404 6.49 2.41 11.51
C GLN A 404 6.84 1.68 10.21
N GLU A 405 5.87 1.08 9.53
CA GLU A 405 6.11 0.45 8.23
C GLU A 405 6.52 1.50 7.18
N ALA A 406 5.87 2.66 7.17
CA ALA A 406 6.25 3.77 6.28
C ALA A 406 7.71 4.19 6.52
N ALA A 407 8.14 4.30 7.79
CA ALA A 407 9.53 4.63 8.13
C ALA A 407 10.53 3.55 7.65
N LEU A 408 10.18 2.27 7.70
CA LEU A 408 11.02 1.18 7.18
C LEU A 408 11.24 1.26 5.66
N ARG A 409 10.28 1.81 4.92
CA ARG A 409 10.40 2.05 3.47
C ARG A 409 11.47 3.09 3.10
N LEU A 410 11.96 3.89 4.05
CA LEU A 410 13.07 4.81 3.78
C LEU A 410 14.41 4.08 3.61
N PHE A 411 14.55 2.89 4.20
CA PHE A 411 15.81 2.14 4.19
C PHE A 411 16.01 1.27 2.95
N VAL A 412 14.95 1.02 2.17
CA VAL A 412 14.97 0.13 0.99
C VAL A 412 14.10 0.74 -0.10
N ASP A 413 14.59 0.77 -1.33
CA ASP A 413 13.82 1.26 -2.48
C ASP A 413 12.56 0.41 -2.75
N ASP A 414 11.50 1.05 -3.26
CA ASP A 414 10.17 0.45 -3.53
C ASP A 414 10.18 -0.58 -4.69
N ASP A 415 11.33 -0.88 -5.31
CA ASP A 415 11.51 -1.76 -6.49
C ASP A 415 11.42 -3.28 -6.14
N GLY A 416 10.40 -3.67 -5.39
CA GLY A 416 10.03 -5.08 -5.17
C GLY A 416 10.87 -5.84 -4.13
N ALA A 417 12.14 -5.47 -3.90
CA ALA A 417 12.95 -6.06 -2.82
C ALA A 417 12.38 -5.77 -1.42
N HIS A 418 11.64 -4.66 -1.28
CA HIS A 418 11.00 -4.28 -0.03
C HIS A 418 9.88 -5.25 0.41
N SER A 419 9.08 -5.78 -0.52
CA SER A 419 7.93 -6.62 -0.19
C SER A 419 8.34 -7.97 0.42
N SER A 420 9.51 -8.50 0.04
CA SER A 420 10.05 -9.73 0.63
C SER A 420 10.59 -9.52 2.06
N LEU A 421 11.06 -8.31 2.38
CA LEU A 421 11.59 -7.95 3.70
C LEU A 421 10.50 -7.66 4.73
N LEU A 422 9.33 -7.23 4.28
CA LEU A 422 8.14 -7.03 5.11
C LEU A 422 7.44 -8.33 5.53
N GLY A 423 7.94 -9.49 5.11
CA GLY A 423 7.36 -10.79 5.46
C GLY A 423 6.04 -11.09 4.73
N PRO A 424 5.61 -12.36 4.73
CA PRO A 424 4.44 -12.79 3.97
C PRO A 424 3.09 -12.47 4.65
N ALA A 425 3.10 -12.27 5.97
CA ALA A 425 1.89 -12.07 6.73
C ALA A 425 1.42 -10.61 6.63
N GLN A 426 0.23 -10.41 6.07
CA GLN A 426 -0.41 -9.10 5.96
C GLN A 426 -1.61 -8.99 6.90
N LEU A 427 -1.81 -7.79 7.42
CA LEU A 427 -2.92 -7.38 8.26
C LEU A 427 -3.82 -6.47 7.44
N ASP A 428 -5.13 -6.68 7.57
CA ASP A 428 -6.16 -5.80 7.03
C ASP A 428 -6.92 -5.15 8.17
N TRP A 429 -7.16 -3.83 8.07
CA TRP A 429 -7.94 -3.05 9.02
C TRP A 429 -9.34 -3.64 9.22
N GLN A 430 -9.99 -4.09 8.14
CA GLN A 430 -11.33 -4.68 8.26
C GLN A 430 -11.29 -5.95 9.11
N ALA A 431 -10.25 -6.77 8.97
CA ALA A 431 -10.05 -7.98 9.77
C ALA A 431 -9.79 -7.69 11.26
N GLN A 432 -9.35 -6.46 11.61
CA GLN A 432 -9.09 -6.06 13.01
C GLN A 432 -10.34 -5.67 13.79
N LEU A 433 -11.41 -5.30 13.11
CA LEU A 433 -12.65 -4.92 13.78
C LEU A 433 -13.30 -6.15 14.44
N PRO A 434 -14.05 -6.00 15.55
CA PRO A 434 -14.80 -7.10 16.16
C PRO A 434 -15.77 -7.73 15.14
N VAL A 435 -16.07 -9.02 15.28
CA VAL A 435 -16.89 -9.77 14.29
C VAL A 435 -18.22 -9.06 14.05
N GLU A 436 -18.93 -8.61 15.08
CA GLU A 436 -20.20 -7.88 14.94
C GLU A 436 -20.07 -6.58 14.15
N ARG A 437 -18.96 -5.87 14.32
CA ARG A 437 -18.66 -4.65 13.57
C ARG A 437 -18.11 -4.95 12.18
N ARG A 438 -17.39 -6.06 11.94
CA ARG A 438 -17.08 -6.57 10.60
C ARG A 438 -18.35 -6.91 9.84
N LEU A 439 -19.30 -7.51 10.52
CA LEU A 439 -20.62 -7.82 9.98
C LEU A 439 -21.40 -6.51 9.72
N SER A 440 -21.27 -5.47 10.55
CA SER A 440 -21.91 -4.16 10.36
C SER A 440 -21.17 -3.17 9.43
N ALA A 441 -19.85 -3.33 9.22
CA ALA A 441 -18.97 -2.43 8.45
C ALA A 441 -18.61 -3.00 7.07
N ALA A 442 -18.76 -4.32 6.86
CA ALA A 442 -19.26 -4.78 5.58
C ALA A 442 -20.56 -3.99 5.36
N ALA A 443 -20.61 -3.19 4.29
CA ALA A 443 -21.80 -2.42 3.93
C ALA A 443 -23.05 -3.26 4.16
N PRO A 444 -24.19 -2.68 4.60
CA PRO A 444 -25.46 -3.43 4.59
C PRO A 444 -25.55 -4.10 3.22
N ASP A 445 -25.50 -5.45 3.22
CA ASP A 445 -25.12 -6.25 2.05
C ASP A 445 -25.86 -5.69 0.84
N ALA A 446 -25.11 -5.03 -0.05
CA ALA A 446 -25.63 -4.71 -1.36
C ALA A 446 -25.89 -6.06 -1.98
N TRP A 447 -27.17 -6.43 -2.08
CA TRP A 447 -27.63 -7.69 -2.67
C TRP A 447 -26.77 -8.06 -3.88
N ARG A 448 -26.04 -9.18 -3.79
CA ARG A 448 -25.17 -9.65 -4.87
C ARG A 448 -25.74 -10.88 -5.52
N GLN A 449 -25.65 -10.95 -6.83
CA GLN A 449 -25.91 -12.12 -7.64
C GLN A 449 -24.59 -12.82 -7.95
N GLY A 450 -24.51 -14.10 -7.63
CA GLY A 450 -23.37 -14.96 -7.92
C GLY A 450 -23.75 -16.11 -8.85
N VAL A 451 -22.75 -16.86 -9.29
CA VAL A 451 -22.95 -18.07 -10.09
C VAL A 451 -21.85 -19.09 -9.79
N TYR A 452 -22.24 -20.36 -9.77
CA TYR A 452 -21.32 -21.49 -9.75
C TYR A 452 -20.81 -21.73 -11.16
N VAL A 453 -19.50 -21.93 -11.29
CA VAL A 453 -18.84 -22.29 -12.54
C VAL A 453 -18.09 -23.58 -12.28
N TRP A 454 -18.76 -24.71 -12.48
CA TRP A 454 -18.16 -26.04 -12.25
C TRP A 454 -17.05 -26.32 -13.27
N ASP A 455 -17.24 -25.90 -14.52
CA ASP A 455 -16.22 -25.96 -15.57
C ASP A 455 -15.48 -24.63 -15.70
N SER A 456 -14.30 -24.54 -15.06
CA SER A 456 -13.46 -23.34 -15.11
C SER A 456 -12.66 -23.17 -16.41
N ARG A 457 -12.66 -24.15 -17.33
CA ARG A 457 -11.86 -24.07 -18.57
C ARG A 457 -12.10 -22.79 -19.39
N PRO A 458 -13.35 -22.31 -19.59
CA PRO A 458 -13.61 -21.07 -20.34
C PRO A 458 -13.13 -19.78 -19.67
N LEU A 459 -12.79 -19.83 -18.37
CA LEU A 459 -12.21 -18.71 -17.62
C LEU A 459 -10.69 -18.82 -17.52
N LEU A 460 -10.14 -20.04 -17.51
CA LEU A 460 -8.69 -20.25 -17.48
C LEU A 460 -8.04 -20.16 -18.85
N ASP A 461 -8.78 -20.42 -19.93
CA ASP A 461 -8.32 -20.30 -21.31
C ASP A 461 -8.32 -18.83 -21.79
N GLU A 462 -7.15 -18.35 -22.21
CA GLU A 462 -6.91 -16.99 -22.69
C GLU A 462 -7.83 -16.61 -23.86
N GLN A 463 -8.17 -17.56 -24.75
CA GLN A 463 -8.97 -17.25 -25.95
C GLN A 463 -10.45 -17.00 -25.63
N THR A 464 -10.94 -17.51 -24.51
CA THR A 464 -12.37 -17.50 -24.16
C THR A 464 -12.67 -16.64 -22.93
N ARG A 465 -11.68 -16.41 -22.05
CA ARG A 465 -11.82 -15.70 -20.77
C ARG A 465 -12.55 -14.37 -20.86
N ASP A 466 -12.05 -13.43 -21.67
CA ASP A 466 -12.61 -12.08 -21.80
C ASP A 466 -14.08 -12.11 -22.30
N ARG A 467 -14.40 -13.02 -23.24
CA ARG A 467 -15.79 -13.23 -23.67
C ARG A 467 -16.67 -13.74 -22.53
N THR A 468 -16.17 -14.72 -21.77
CA THR A 468 -16.88 -15.30 -20.63
C THR A 468 -17.11 -14.27 -19.52
N LEU A 469 -16.09 -13.48 -19.15
CA LEU A 469 -16.18 -12.42 -18.15
C LEU A 469 -17.20 -11.34 -18.55
N ARG A 470 -17.17 -10.89 -19.82
CA ARG A 470 -18.19 -9.94 -20.32
C ARG A 470 -19.59 -10.52 -20.27
N ALA A 471 -19.77 -11.80 -20.59
CA ALA A 471 -21.08 -12.45 -20.50
C ALA A 471 -21.59 -12.52 -19.05
N LEU A 472 -20.71 -12.83 -18.08
CA LEU A 472 -21.02 -12.82 -16.65
C LEU A 472 -21.45 -11.44 -16.15
N THR A 473 -20.66 -10.40 -16.46
CA THR A 473 -21.00 -9.02 -16.09
C THR A 473 -22.30 -8.58 -16.76
N ALA A 474 -22.49 -8.90 -18.05
CA ALA A 474 -23.72 -8.60 -18.76
C ALA A 474 -24.92 -9.25 -18.07
N ALA A 475 -24.81 -10.52 -17.65
CA ALA A 475 -25.85 -11.26 -16.93
C ALA A 475 -26.22 -10.68 -15.55
N GLY A 476 -25.43 -9.72 -15.05
CA GLY A 476 -25.61 -9.07 -13.74
C GLY A 476 -24.90 -9.79 -12.60
N MET A 477 -24.02 -10.74 -12.91
CA MET A 477 -23.23 -11.44 -11.90
C MET A 477 -22.19 -10.48 -11.32
N GLN A 478 -22.02 -10.51 -10.00
CA GLN A 478 -20.91 -9.83 -9.31
C GLN A 478 -19.96 -10.81 -8.62
N ARG A 479 -20.34 -12.10 -8.51
CA ARG A 479 -19.55 -13.12 -7.83
C ARG A 479 -19.48 -14.41 -8.66
N ILE A 480 -18.33 -15.06 -8.66
CA ILE A 480 -18.05 -16.32 -9.35
C ILE A 480 -17.53 -17.34 -8.32
N HIS A 481 -18.20 -18.49 -8.19
CA HIS A 481 -17.68 -19.65 -7.49
C HIS A 481 -16.95 -20.55 -8.50
N LEU A 482 -15.63 -20.41 -8.57
CA LEU A 482 -14.79 -21.03 -9.62
C LEU A 482 -14.34 -22.42 -9.20
N GLY A 483 -14.91 -23.47 -9.82
CA GLY A 483 -14.60 -24.86 -9.55
C GLY A 483 -13.28 -25.31 -10.17
N LEU A 484 -12.54 -26.18 -9.47
CA LEU A 484 -11.33 -26.82 -9.97
C LEU A 484 -11.54 -28.34 -10.10
N SER A 485 -11.23 -28.89 -11.26
CA SER A 485 -11.23 -30.33 -11.51
C SER A 485 -9.96 -31.00 -10.97
N ALA A 486 -10.04 -32.30 -10.69
CA ALA A 486 -8.90 -33.10 -10.24
C ALA A 486 -7.70 -33.02 -11.22
N ALA A 487 -7.97 -32.96 -12.53
CA ALA A 487 -6.92 -32.82 -13.55
C ALA A 487 -6.19 -31.47 -13.46
N GLN A 488 -6.91 -30.38 -13.17
CA GLN A 488 -6.30 -29.06 -12.97
C GLN A 488 -5.45 -29.02 -11.70
N VAL A 489 -5.95 -29.62 -10.61
CA VAL A 489 -5.23 -29.70 -9.33
C VAL A 489 -3.96 -30.54 -9.42
N ALA A 490 -3.90 -31.53 -10.32
CA ALA A 490 -2.72 -32.35 -10.54
C ALA A 490 -1.55 -31.62 -11.22
N GLU A 491 -1.77 -30.43 -11.81
CA GLU A 491 -0.75 -29.58 -12.46
C GLU A 491 -0.62 -28.21 -11.76
N PRO A 492 -0.14 -28.15 -10.50
CA PRO A 492 -0.28 -26.96 -9.64
C PRO A 492 0.45 -25.71 -10.16
N GLU A 493 1.63 -25.85 -10.77
CA GLU A 493 2.37 -24.70 -11.31
C GLU A 493 1.63 -24.02 -12.46
N ARG A 494 1.13 -24.81 -13.41
CA ARG A 494 0.37 -24.33 -14.55
C ARG A 494 -0.95 -23.70 -14.10
N LEU A 495 -1.66 -24.37 -13.20
CA LEU A 495 -2.92 -23.90 -12.64
C LEU A 495 -2.73 -22.55 -11.93
N ARG A 496 -1.69 -22.40 -11.10
CA ARG A 496 -1.38 -21.15 -10.40
C ARG A 496 -1.13 -20.00 -11.38
N GLY A 497 -0.39 -20.26 -12.47
CA GLY A 497 -0.17 -19.28 -13.54
C GLY A 497 -1.47 -18.80 -14.19
N GLN A 498 -2.34 -19.75 -14.57
CA GLN A 498 -3.63 -19.44 -15.20
C GLN A 498 -4.59 -18.70 -14.26
N LEU A 499 -4.68 -19.15 -13.01
CA LEU A 499 -5.53 -18.53 -11.99
C LEU A 499 -5.10 -17.11 -11.69
N ARG A 500 -3.78 -16.84 -11.57
CA ARG A 500 -3.30 -15.48 -11.28
C ARG A 500 -3.79 -14.47 -12.32
N VAL A 501 -3.75 -14.84 -13.60
CA VAL A 501 -4.22 -13.98 -14.69
C VAL A 501 -5.75 -13.88 -14.69
N ALA A 502 -6.46 -15.00 -14.57
CA ALA A 502 -7.92 -15.02 -14.54
C ALA A 502 -8.51 -14.20 -13.37
N LEU A 503 -7.87 -14.24 -12.19
CA LEU A 503 -8.27 -13.46 -11.02
C LEU A 503 -8.03 -11.95 -11.22
N ALA A 504 -6.90 -11.58 -11.84
CA ALA A 504 -6.61 -10.18 -12.13
C ALA A 504 -7.63 -9.59 -13.11
N GLU A 505 -7.91 -10.28 -14.22
CA GLU A 505 -8.89 -9.82 -15.22
C GLU A 505 -10.31 -9.80 -14.66
N ALA A 506 -10.73 -10.82 -13.91
CA ALA A 506 -12.05 -10.82 -13.27
C ALA A 506 -12.24 -9.60 -12.35
N ARG A 507 -11.18 -9.19 -11.64
CA ARG A 507 -11.20 -8.01 -10.77
C ARG A 507 -11.32 -6.71 -11.56
N GLU A 508 -10.69 -6.60 -12.73
CA GLU A 508 -10.86 -5.45 -13.64
C GLU A 508 -12.31 -5.33 -14.14
N HIS A 509 -12.99 -6.46 -14.31
CA HIS A 509 -14.43 -6.52 -14.64
C HIS A 509 -15.36 -6.31 -13.43
N GLY A 510 -14.82 -6.03 -12.24
CA GLY A 510 -15.58 -5.83 -11.01
C GLY A 510 -16.21 -7.10 -10.44
N LEU A 511 -15.69 -8.28 -10.82
CA LEU A 511 -16.18 -9.58 -10.38
C LEU A 511 -15.36 -10.10 -9.19
N GLU A 512 -16.06 -10.62 -8.19
CA GLU A 512 -15.48 -11.27 -7.02
C GLU A 512 -15.35 -12.78 -7.29
N VAL A 513 -14.13 -13.31 -7.31
CA VAL A 513 -13.89 -14.74 -7.54
C VAL A 513 -13.61 -15.45 -6.23
N THR A 514 -14.38 -16.49 -5.92
CA THR A 514 -14.17 -17.39 -4.79
C THR A 514 -13.72 -18.75 -5.29
N LEU A 515 -12.79 -19.38 -4.59
CA LEU A 515 -12.32 -20.74 -4.90
C LEU A 515 -13.39 -21.75 -4.48
N LEU A 516 -13.91 -22.54 -5.42
CA LEU A 516 -14.94 -23.56 -5.15
C LEU A 516 -14.32 -24.96 -5.15
N LEU A 517 -14.48 -25.67 -4.04
CA LEU A 517 -13.92 -27.01 -3.80
C LEU A 517 -14.99 -27.90 -3.18
N GLY A 518 -15.19 -29.11 -3.71
CA GLY A 518 -16.32 -29.97 -3.31
C GLY A 518 -16.10 -31.47 -3.44
N ASP A 519 -14.89 -32.00 -3.23
CA ASP A 519 -14.70 -33.45 -3.18
C ASP A 519 -15.24 -34.02 -1.86
N PRO A 520 -16.28 -34.87 -1.86
CA PRO A 520 -16.89 -35.39 -0.64
C PRO A 520 -15.92 -36.24 0.20
N GLN A 521 -14.86 -36.79 -0.39
CA GLN A 521 -13.88 -37.58 0.36
C GLN A 521 -13.12 -36.74 1.39
N TRP A 522 -13.00 -35.41 1.20
CA TRP A 522 -12.33 -34.51 2.14
C TRP A 522 -13.06 -34.33 3.48
N LEU A 523 -14.30 -34.83 3.60
CA LEU A 523 -14.96 -34.96 4.89
C LEU A 523 -14.26 -35.99 5.79
N LEU A 524 -13.69 -37.05 5.20
CA LEU A 524 -13.09 -38.14 5.94
C LEU A 524 -11.69 -37.77 6.48
N PRO A 525 -11.30 -38.21 7.69
CA PRO A 525 -10.01 -37.84 8.29
C PRO A 525 -8.77 -38.16 7.44
N GLY A 526 -8.80 -39.24 6.65
CA GLY A 526 -7.68 -39.63 5.80
C GLY A 526 -7.46 -38.68 4.61
N PRO A 527 -8.43 -38.54 3.69
CA PRO A 527 -8.33 -37.64 2.53
C PRO A 527 -8.33 -36.15 2.86
N ARG A 528 -8.77 -35.73 4.07
CA ARG A 528 -8.78 -34.31 4.51
C ARG A 528 -7.44 -33.61 4.28
N GLN A 529 -6.31 -34.29 4.50
CA GLN A 529 -4.98 -33.70 4.33
C GLN A 529 -4.76 -33.18 2.90
N GLY A 530 -5.32 -33.85 1.88
CA GLY A 530 -5.20 -33.39 0.48
C GLY A 530 -5.86 -32.04 0.23
N LEU A 531 -6.96 -31.73 0.93
CA LEU A 531 -7.58 -30.40 0.91
C LEU A 531 -6.66 -29.36 1.55
N ILE A 532 -6.08 -29.69 2.70
CA ILE A 532 -5.16 -28.79 3.43
C ILE A 532 -3.93 -28.46 2.58
N ASP A 533 -3.34 -29.47 1.93
CA ASP A 533 -2.18 -29.31 1.06
C ASP A 533 -2.52 -28.46 -0.17
N LEU A 534 -3.68 -28.67 -0.78
CA LEU A 534 -4.16 -27.86 -1.90
C LEU A 534 -4.34 -26.38 -1.51
N LEU A 535 -4.93 -26.11 -0.35
CA LEU A 535 -5.11 -24.75 0.14
C LEU A 535 -3.76 -24.06 0.41
N ALA A 536 -2.78 -24.80 0.92
CA ALA A 536 -1.42 -24.29 1.11
C ALA A 536 -0.76 -23.93 -0.23
N GLU A 537 -0.89 -24.78 -1.25
CA GLU A 537 -0.35 -24.57 -2.59
C GLU A 537 -0.97 -23.32 -3.26
N LEU A 538 -2.27 -23.11 -3.10
CA LEU A 538 -2.98 -21.98 -3.72
C LEU A 538 -2.95 -20.69 -2.87
N SER A 539 -2.41 -20.72 -1.66
CA SER A 539 -2.49 -19.64 -0.65
C SER A 539 -2.00 -18.26 -1.10
N THR A 540 -1.13 -18.21 -2.10
CA THR A 540 -0.58 -16.95 -2.66
C THR A 540 -1.52 -16.25 -3.65
N LEU A 541 -2.62 -16.89 -4.04
CA LEU A 541 -3.57 -16.35 -5.01
C LEU A 541 -4.64 -15.46 -4.34
N PRO A 542 -5.03 -14.33 -4.97
CA PRO A 542 -5.95 -13.36 -4.37
C PRO A 542 -7.43 -13.73 -4.56
N PHE A 543 -7.86 -14.92 -4.13
CA PHE A 543 -9.29 -15.24 -4.06
C PHE A 543 -9.99 -14.41 -2.97
N ALA A 544 -11.27 -14.11 -3.16
CA ALA A 544 -12.05 -13.33 -2.21
C ALA A 544 -12.56 -14.18 -1.02
N ALA A 545 -12.79 -15.46 -1.26
CA ALA A 545 -13.21 -16.45 -0.26
C ALA A 545 -12.90 -17.87 -0.74
N LEU A 546 -12.86 -18.81 0.19
CA LEU A 546 -12.94 -20.25 -0.06
C LEU A 546 -14.39 -20.69 0.11
N HIS A 547 -14.98 -21.32 -0.90
CA HIS A 547 -16.33 -21.87 -0.88
C HIS A 547 -16.25 -23.40 -0.90
N LEU A 548 -16.63 -24.04 0.21
CA LEU A 548 -16.64 -25.49 0.31
C LEU A 548 -18.04 -26.05 0.04
N ASP A 549 -18.16 -26.86 -1.01
CA ASP A 549 -19.35 -27.64 -1.34
C ASP A 549 -19.20 -29.08 -0.89
N LEU A 550 -19.19 -29.26 0.44
CA LEU A 550 -19.05 -30.58 1.09
C LEU A 550 -20.40 -31.06 1.60
N GLU A 551 -21.20 -31.63 0.70
CA GLU A 551 -22.50 -32.21 1.04
C GLU A 551 -22.33 -33.57 1.76
N VAL A 552 -22.64 -33.60 3.05
CA VAL A 552 -22.48 -34.80 3.91
C VAL A 552 -23.30 -36.01 3.44
N GLU A 553 -24.36 -35.80 2.69
CA GLU A 553 -25.21 -36.83 2.08
C GLU A 553 -24.56 -37.58 0.91
N GLN A 554 -23.54 -37.01 0.25
CA GLN A 554 -22.87 -37.66 -0.89
C GLN A 554 -22.11 -38.94 -0.48
N LEU A 555 -21.74 -39.06 0.80
CA LEU A 555 -21.14 -40.28 1.36
C LEU A 555 -22.18 -41.30 1.85
N GLY A 556 -23.44 -41.17 1.44
CA GLY A 556 -24.52 -42.12 1.68
C GLY A 556 -25.55 -41.67 2.71
N TRP A 557 -26.76 -42.22 2.64
CA TRP A 557 -27.88 -41.90 3.54
C TRP A 557 -28.35 -43.16 4.30
N PRO A 558 -28.71 -43.09 5.60
CA PRO A 558 -28.76 -41.90 6.47
C PRO A 558 -27.36 -41.39 6.86
N VAL A 559 -27.26 -40.08 7.13
CA VAL A 559 -26.00 -39.46 7.57
C VAL A 559 -25.78 -39.72 9.06
N PRO A 560 -24.71 -40.44 9.46
CA PRO A 560 -24.42 -40.70 10.87
C PRO A 560 -23.88 -39.43 11.55
N GLN A 561 -24.12 -39.31 12.86
CA GLN A 561 -23.62 -38.18 13.66
C GLN A 561 -22.09 -38.01 13.57
N ALA A 562 -21.33 -39.10 13.48
CA ALA A 562 -19.89 -39.06 13.30
C ALA A 562 -19.48 -38.27 12.05
N ARG A 563 -20.24 -38.37 10.95
CA ARG A 563 -19.95 -37.62 9.71
C ARG A 563 -20.21 -36.12 9.86
N LEU A 564 -21.21 -35.74 10.68
CA LEU A 564 -21.44 -34.33 10.99
C LEU A 564 -20.29 -33.76 11.83
N GLN A 565 -19.72 -34.56 12.72
CA GLN A 565 -18.51 -34.19 13.48
C GLN A 565 -17.30 -34.09 12.56
N ASP A 566 -17.08 -35.08 11.69
CA ASP A 566 -16.00 -35.08 10.69
C ASP A 566 -16.08 -33.85 9.78
N TRP A 567 -17.29 -33.45 9.38
CA TRP A 567 -17.52 -32.22 8.62
C TRP A 567 -17.09 -30.98 9.42
N MET A 568 -17.53 -30.84 10.67
CA MET A 568 -17.15 -29.71 11.52
C MET A 568 -15.64 -29.66 11.81
N ASP A 569 -14.99 -30.81 11.94
CA ASP A 569 -13.54 -30.89 12.12
C ASP A 569 -12.79 -30.51 10.84
N THR A 570 -13.26 -30.93 9.66
CA THR A 570 -12.73 -30.45 8.38
C THR A 570 -12.85 -28.92 8.27
N LEU A 571 -14.01 -28.34 8.60
CA LEU A 571 -14.19 -26.87 8.56
C LEU A 571 -13.24 -26.16 9.53
N ALA A 572 -13.02 -26.71 10.72
CA ALA A 572 -12.12 -26.15 11.71
C ALA A 572 -10.66 -26.14 11.23
N GLU A 573 -10.20 -27.25 10.63
CA GLU A 573 -8.86 -27.35 10.09
C GLU A 573 -8.64 -26.42 8.89
N VAL A 574 -9.61 -26.38 7.97
CA VAL A 574 -9.60 -25.48 6.81
C VAL A 574 -9.55 -24.02 7.27
N SER A 575 -10.39 -23.63 8.23
CA SER A 575 -10.41 -22.25 8.75
C SER A 575 -9.09 -21.83 9.39
N ARG A 576 -8.27 -22.78 9.85
CA ARG A 576 -6.96 -22.49 10.46
C ARG A 576 -5.87 -22.27 9.41
N VAL A 577 -5.96 -22.93 8.25
CA VAL A 577 -4.93 -22.88 7.20
C VAL A 577 -5.27 -21.97 6.03
N SER A 578 -6.56 -21.74 5.78
CA SER A 578 -7.02 -20.93 4.64
C SER A 578 -6.68 -19.45 4.88
N PRO A 579 -6.00 -18.79 3.93
CA PRO A 579 -5.81 -17.33 4.00
C PRO A 579 -7.09 -16.56 3.65
N TRP A 580 -8.11 -17.24 3.10
CA TRP A 580 -9.38 -16.63 2.68
C TRP A 580 -10.51 -16.93 3.66
N PRO A 581 -11.51 -16.03 3.78
CA PRO A 581 -12.73 -16.31 4.52
C PRO A 581 -13.45 -17.57 4.02
N LEU A 582 -13.99 -18.36 4.94
CA LEU A 582 -14.64 -19.63 4.64
C LEU A 582 -16.15 -19.47 4.45
N ASP A 583 -16.65 -19.83 3.28
CA ASP A 583 -18.06 -19.99 2.94
C ASP A 583 -18.35 -21.48 2.71
N VAL A 584 -19.59 -21.91 2.94
CA VAL A 584 -20.03 -23.29 2.67
C VAL A 584 -21.35 -23.31 1.93
N SER A 585 -21.57 -24.30 1.07
CA SER A 585 -22.90 -24.68 0.60
C SER A 585 -23.42 -25.85 1.44
N SER A 586 -24.73 -25.85 1.69
CA SER A 586 -25.36 -26.92 2.46
C SER A 586 -26.85 -27.01 2.20
N HIS A 587 -27.37 -28.23 2.28
CA HIS A 587 -28.79 -28.49 2.18
C HIS A 587 -29.55 -27.84 3.36
N PRO A 588 -30.70 -27.17 3.12
CA PRO A 588 -31.49 -26.50 4.17
C PRO A 588 -31.98 -27.40 5.31
N ARG A 589 -31.89 -28.74 5.18
CA ARG A 589 -32.37 -29.70 6.19
C ARG A 589 -31.53 -29.63 7.47
N TRP A 590 -30.24 -29.31 7.33
CA TRP A 590 -29.30 -29.18 8.45
C TRP A 590 -29.53 -27.90 9.26
N PHE A 591 -30.41 -27.01 8.79
CA PHE A 591 -30.80 -25.76 9.45
C PHE A 591 -32.24 -25.78 9.98
N ALA A 592 -32.90 -26.94 9.91
CA ALA A 592 -34.15 -27.17 10.62
C ALA A 592 -33.94 -27.11 12.15
N GLU A 593 -35.03 -26.97 12.88
CA GLU A 593 -34.98 -26.99 14.35
C GLU A 593 -34.54 -28.39 14.83
N PRO A 594 -33.41 -28.49 15.56
CA PRO A 594 -32.88 -29.79 15.98
C PRO A 594 -33.77 -30.39 17.06
N ARG A 595 -34.01 -31.71 17.01
CA ARG A 595 -34.71 -32.40 18.10
C ARG A 595 -33.78 -32.52 19.32
N PRO A 596 -34.33 -32.64 20.55
CA PRO A 596 -33.52 -32.88 21.74
C PRO A 596 -32.59 -34.09 21.56
N GLY A 597 -31.27 -33.88 21.67
CA GLY A 597 -30.25 -34.92 21.50
C GLY A 597 -29.68 -35.07 20.09
N GLU A 598 -30.22 -34.38 19.07
CA GLU A 598 -29.64 -34.33 17.73
C GLU A 598 -28.46 -33.34 17.66
N TYR A 599 -27.51 -33.61 16.76
CA TYR A 599 -26.35 -32.75 16.55
C TYR A 599 -26.75 -31.43 15.88
N CYS A 600 -26.49 -30.31 16.55
CA CYS A 600 -26.81 -28.98 16.02
C CYS A 600 -25.68 -28.45 15.11
N VAL A 601 -25.80 -28.68 13.81
CA VAL A 601 -24.86 -28.12 12.82
C VAL A 601 -24.76 -26.59 12.92
N PRO A 602 -25.88 -25.82 12.91
CA PRO A 602 -25.80 -24.35 12.91
C PRO A 602 -25.13 -23.76 14.15
N CYS A 603 -25.20 -24.46 15.29
CA CYS A 603 -24.58 -24.04 16.54
C CYS A 603 -23.04 -24.03 16.47
N HIS A 604 -22.44 -24.84 15.59
CA HIS A 604 -21.00 -25.00 15.50
C HIS A 604 -20.37 -24.21 14.34
N LEU A 605 -21.12 -23.92 13.27
CA LEU A 605 -20.56 -23.31 12.04
C LEU A 605 -19.77 -22.03 12.30
N GLN A 606 -20.30 -21.11 13.10
CA GLN A 606 -19.62 -19.83 13.40
C GLN A 606 -18.32 -20.04 14.20
N GLN A 607 -18.33 -20.98 15.16
CA GLN A 607 -17.15 -21.33 15.96
C GLN A 607 -16.06 -22.01 15.10
N ARG A 608 -16.45 -22.64 13.97
CA ARG A 608 -15.54 -23.23 12.99
C ARG A 608 -15.12 -22.27 11.88
N GLY A 609 -15.36 -20.97 12.05
CA GLY A 609 -14.87 -19.92 11.15
C GLY A 609 -15.67 -19.72 9.87
N VAL A 610 -16.86 -20.34 9.75
CA VAL A 610 -17.74 -20.14 8.59
C VAL A 610 -18.34 -18.74 8.63
N ARG A 611 -18.07 -17.95 7.59
CA ARG A 611 -18.57 -16.58 7.41
C ARG A 611 -19.99 -16.56 6.85
N GLN A 612 -20.30 -17.47 5.93
CA GLN A 612 -21.55 -17.46 5.17
C GLN A 612 -21.95 -18.85 4.67
N VAL A 613 -23.25 -19.10 4.60
CA VAL A 613 -23.83 -20.35 4.10
C VAL A 613 -24.67 -20.07 2.85
N SER A 614 -24.37 -20.74 1.74
CA SER A 614 -25.25 -20.79 0.57
C SER A 614 -26.23 -21.95 0.72
N LEU A 615 -27.52 -21.62 0.92
CA LEU A 615 -28.59 -22.60 1.12
C LEU A 615 -29.02 -23.17 -0.23
N MET A 616 -28.75 -24.46 -0.45
CA MET A 616 -29.11 -25.16 -1.68
C MET A 616 -30.58 -25.58 -1.63
N ILE A 617 -31.45 -24.71 -2.15
CA ILE A 617 -32.89 -24.93 -2.14
C ILE A 617 -33.36 -25.31 -3.55
N TYR A 618 -33.56 -26.61 -3.78
CA TYR A 618 -34.05 -27.15 -5.04
C TYR A 618 -35.59 -27.02 -5.11
N THR A 619 -36.07 -25.87 -5.56
CA THR A 619 -37.48 -25.67 -5.94
C THR A 619 -37.63 -24.49 -6.89
N ARG A 620 -38.45 -24.66 -7.93
CA ARG A 620 -38.86 -23.59 -8.85
C ARG A 620 -39.97 -22.71 -8.27
N ASN A 621 -40.63 -23.12 -7.18
CA ASN A 621 -41.65 -22.31 -6.54
C ASN A 621 -40.99 -21.15 -5.76
N PRO A 622 -41.12 -19.89 -6.21
CA PRO A 622 -40.39 -18.77 -5.63
C PRO A 622 -40.89 -18.43 -4.22
N GLU A 623 -42.16 -18.64 -3.92
CA GLU A 623 -42.71 -18.44 -2.58
C GLU A 623 -42.12 -19.45 -1.59
N ARG A 624 -42.06 -20.73 -1.98
CA ARG A 624 -41.48 -21.80 -1.14
C ARG A 624 -39.99 -21.60 -0.89
N SER A 625 -39.21 -21.21 -1.90
CA SER A 625 -37.79 -20.94 -1.71
C SER A 625 -37.55 -19.73 -0.80
N THR A 626 -38.39 -18.70 -0.94
CA THR A 626 -38.34 -17.52 -0.09
C THR A 626 -38.71 -17.85 1.36
N GLU A 627 -39.79 -18.58 1.60
CA GLU A 627 -40.25 -18.96 2.95
C GLU A 627 -39.20 -19.82 3.68
N LEU A 628 -38.58 -20.77 2.98
CA LEU A 628 -37.53 -21.61 3.56
C LEU A 628 -36.30 -20.80 3.92
N ALA A 629 -35.78 -19.98 3.00
CA ALA A 629 -34.60 -19.15 3.24
C ALA A 629 -34.83 -18.13 4.36
N GLU A 630 -35.97 -17.43 4.32
CA GLU A 630 -36.38 -16.45 5.32
C GLU A 630 -36.56 -17.10 6.71
N GLY A 631 -37.23 -18.25 6.78
CA GLY A 631 -37.46 -19.00 8.01
C GLY A 631 -36.15 -19.50 8.65
N ILE A 632 -35.22 -20.00 7.82
CA ILE A 632 -33.89 -20.42 8.29
C ILE A 632 -33.09 -19.22 8.80
N ALA A 633 -33.05 -18.13 8.05
CA ALA A 633 -32.25 -16.95 8.41
C ALA A 633 -32.77 -16.28 9.69
N ARG A 634 -34.09 -16.22 9.88
CA ARG A 634 -34.70 -15.73 11.13
C ARG A 634 -34.42 -16.64 12.33
N ARG A 635 -34.35 -17.96 12.12
CA ARG A 635 -34.05 -18.93 13.18
C ARG A 635 -32.59 -18.84 13.63
N TRP A 636 -31.67 -18.55 12.71
CA TRP A 636 -30.23 -18.52 12.97
C TRP A 636 -29.63 -17.13 12.68
N PRO A 637 -29.99 -16.09 13.47
CA PRO A 637 -29.60 -14.70 13.18
C PRO A 637 -28.08 -14.43 13.30
N ALA A 638 -27.33 -15.34 13.94
CA ALA A 638 -25.88 -15.26 14.06
C ALA A 638 -25.15 -15.73 12.79
N LEU A 639 -25.85 -16.41 11.87
CA LEU A 639 -25.30 -16.88 10.59
C LEU A 639 -25.74 -15.96 9.45
N ARG A 640 -24.92 -15.92 8.39
CA ARG A 640 -25.25 -15.22 7.14
C ARG A 640 -25.61 -16.21 6.07
N PHE A 641 -26.63 -15.88 5.29
CA PHE A 641 -27.15 -16.77 4.27
C PHE A 641 -27.13 -16.16 2.88
N ARG A 642 -27.03 -17.03 1.88
CA ARG A 642 -27.35 -16.76 0.48
C ARG A 642 -28.31 -17.83 -0.02
N LEU A 643 -29.09 -17.48 -1.01
CA LEU A 643 -30.02 -18.42 -1.66
C LEU A 643 -29.34 -19.02 -2.89
N ALA A 644 -29.07 -20.33 -2.90
CA ALA A 644 -28.61 -21.00 -4.11
C ALA A 644 -29.80 -21.61 -4.87
N GLN A 645 -29.85 -21.40 -6.19
CA GLN A 645 -30.93 -21.85 -7.08
C GLN A 645 -30.37 -22.50 -8.33
N SER A 646 -30.94 -23.62 -8.76
CA SER A 646 -30.49 -24.32 -9.96
C SER A 646 -31.21 -23.84 -11.23
N VAL A 647 -30.47 -23.77 -12.34
CA VAL A 647 -30.90 -23.59 -13.74
C VAL A 647 -30.53 -24.82 -14.59
N GLU A 648 -30.07 -25.89 -13.95
CA GLU A 648 -29.61 -27.10 -14.62
C GLU A 648 -30.76 -27.90 -15.24
N PRO A 649 -30.63 -28.38 -16.49
CA PRO A 649 -31.69 -29.15 -17.16
C PRO A 649 -31.86 -30.58 -16.64
N GLN A 650 -30.87 -31.13 -15.91
CA GLN A 650 -30.93 -32.50 -15.38
C GLN A 650 -31.84 -32.66 -14.16
N LEU A 651 -32.18 -31.57 -13.47
CA LEU A 651 -33.12 -31.59 -12.34
C LEU A 651 -34.57 -31.54 -12.84
N ALA A 652 -35.50 -31.99 -12.01
CA ALA A 652 -36.91 -31.95 -12.34
C ALA A 652 -37.41 -30.50 -12.56
N ALA A 653 -38.46 -30.33 -13.37
CA ALA A 653 -38.95 -29.00 -13.75
C ALA A 653 -39.49 -28.18 -12.55
N GLU A 654 -39.83 -28.87 -11.46
CA GLU A 654 -40.24 -28.35 -10.17
C GLU A 654 -39.06 -27.95 -9.25
N GLU A 655 -37.82 -28.33 -9.59
CA GLU A 655 -36.59 -28.11 -8.81
C GLU A 655 -35.62 -27.13 -9.46
N SER A 656 -35.74 -26.92 -10.77
CA SER A 656 -34.83 -26.07 -11.56
C SER A 656 -35.54 -24.99 -12.36
N TRP A 657 -34.85 -23.86 -12.54
CA TRP A 657 -35.22 -22.74 -13.39
C TRP A 657 -34.75 -22.90 -14.84
N SER A 658 -34.38 -24.11 -15.26
CA SER A 658 -33.99 -24.42 -16.63
C SER A 658 -35.04 -23.98 -17.66
N GLY A 659 -34.58 -23.43 -18.77
CA GLY A 659 -35.42 -22.94 -19.88
C GLY A 659 -36.16 -21.62 -19.61
N VAL A 660 -35.98 -21.00 -18.43
CA VAL A 660 -36.56 -19.68 -18.11
C VAL A 660 -35.71 -18.57 -18.73
N ALA A 661 -36.37 -17.56 -19.32
CA ALA A 661 -35.66 -16.46 -19.96
C ALA A 661 -34.94 -15.59 -18.92
N ARG A 662 -33.76 -15.05 -19.30
CA ARG A 662 -32.92 -14.22 -18.43
C ARG A 662 -33.66 -13.04 -17.78
N THR A 663 -34.55 -12.38 -18.52
CA THR A 663 -35.36 -11.26 -17.99
C THR A 663 -36.29 -11.68 -16.86
N GLN A 664 -36.84 -12.89 -16.94
CA GLN A 664 -37.69 -13.46 -15.89
C GLN A 664 -36.86 -13.84 -14.66
N LEU A 665 -35.65 -14.40 -14.85
CA LEU A 665 -34.72 -14.67 -13.75
C LEU A 665 -34.32 -13.38 -13.04
N GLN A 666 -33.97 -12.32 -13.76
CA GLN A 666 -33.64 -11.02 -13.19
C GLN A 666 -34.81 -10.40 -12.40
N ALA A 667 -36.04 -10.50 -12.91
CA ALA A 667 -37.23 -10.09 -12.17
C ALA A 667 -37.43 -10.92 -10.89
N GLN A 668 -37.12 -12.22 -10.93
CA GLN A 668 -37.15 -13.08 -9.75
C GLN A 668 -36.07 -12.70 -8.72
N VAL A 669 -34.85 -12.40 -9.15
CA VAL A 669 -33.77 -11.90 -8.29
C VAL A 669 -34.19 -10.64 -7.56
N GLU A 670 -34.85 -9.71 -8.25
CA GLU A 670 -35.36 -8.48 -7.65
C GLU A 670 -36.45 -8.75 -6.59
N ARG A 671 -37.34 -9.70 -6.85
CA ARG A 671 -38.35 -10.13 -5.85
C ARG A 671 -37.70 -10.74 -4.62
N TRP A 672 -36.70 -11.60 -4.80
CA TRP A 672 -35.95 -12.15 -3.68
C TRP A 672 -35.19 -11.08 -2.92
N ARG A 673 -34.57 -10.11 -3.60
CA ARG A 673 -33.90 -8.98 -2.95
C ARG A 673 -34.83 -8.26 -1.97
N GLN A 674 -36.01 -7.87 -2.42
CA GLN A 674 -36.95 -7.07 -1.62
C GLN A 674 -37.41 -7.80 -0.35
N ARG A 675 -37.51 -9.14 -0.38
CA ARG A 675 -38.03 -9.94 0.74
C ARG A 675 -36.96 -10.58 1.61
N LEU A 676 -35.86 -11.05 1.02
CA LEU A 676 -34.83 -11.81 1.74
C LEU A 676 -33.74 -10.91 2.33
N GLN A 677 -33.48 -9.74 1.74
CA GLN A 677 -32.47 -8.81 2.26
C GLN A 677 -32.83 -8.32 3.68
N THR A 678 -34.11 -8.18 3.99
CA THR A 678 -34.58 -7.82 5.35
C THR A 678 -34.37 -8.93 6.38
N ALA A 679 -34.11 -10.16 5.94
CA ALA A 679 -33.89 -11.33 6.78
C ALA A 679 -32.42 -11.76 6.84
N SER A 680 -31.46 -10.86 6.56
CA SER A 680 -30.02 -11.16 6.56
C SER A 680 -29.56 -12.17 5.51
N VAL A 681 -30.29 -12.30 4.39
CA VAL A 681 -29.85 -13.04 3.21
C VAL A 681 -29.18 -12.05 2.24
N GLY A 682 -27.88 -12.23 2.00
CA GLY A 682 -27.04 -11.25 1.28
C GLY A 682 -27.06 -11.36 -0.25
N GLY A 683 -27.80 -12.33 -0.81
CA GLY A 683 -27.90 -12.49 -2.26
C GLY A 683 -28.35 -13.86 -2.73
N VAL A 684 -28.21 -14.08 -4.04
CA VAL A 684 -28.58 -15.31 -4.74
C VAL A 684 -27.40 -15.83 -5.55
N ASP A 685 -27.24 -17.16 -5.61
CA ASP A 685 -26.22 -17.85 -6.41
C ASP A 685 -26.91 -18.83 -7.38
N TRP A 686 -26.57 -18.74 -8.66
CA TRP A 686 -27.13 -19.63 -9.70
C TRP A 686 -26.23 -20.85 -9.96
N GLN A 687 -26.83 -22.02 -10.12
CA GLN A 687 -26.14 -23.29 -10.41
C GLN A 687 -26.67 -23.91 -11.69
N ASP A 688 -25.94 -24.07 -12.80
CA ASP A 688 -24.55 -23.72 -13.12
C ASP A 688 -24.51 -22.68 -14.26
N TRP A 689 -23.42 -21.93 -14.38
CA TRP A 689 -23.23 -20.90 -15.42
C TRP A 689 -23.45 -21.42 -16.83
N SER A 690 -23.02 -22.66 -17.11
CA SER A 690 -23.13 -23.29 -18.43
C SER A 690 -24.58 -23.36 -18.95
N TYR A 691 -25.56 -23.35 -18.04
CA TYR A 691 -26.99 -23.44 -18.34
C TYR A 691 -27.73 -22.13 -18.08
N TYR A 692 -27.04 -21.08 -17.63
CA TYR A 692 -27.66 -19.77 -17.42
C TYR A 692 -27.94 -19.10 -18.78
N PRO A 693 -29.15 -18.56 -19.01
CA PRO A 693 -29.52 -17.94 -20.28
C PRO A 693 -28.70 -16.67 -20.52
N HIS A 694 -27.87 -16.66 -21.56
CA HIS A 694 -26.98 -15.54 -21.93
C HIS A 694 -27.52 -14.68 -23.06
#